data_AF-A0A0D2C3T4-F1
#
_entry.id   AF-A0A0D2C3T4-F1
#
_cell.length_a   1.000
_cell.length_b   1.000
_cell.length_c   1.000
_cell.angle_alpha   90.00
_cell.angle_beta   90.00
_cell.angle_gamma   90.00
#
_symmetry.space_group_name_H-M   'P 1'
#
loop_
_entity.id
_entity.type
_entity.pdbx_description
1 polymer ?
#
loop_
_entity_poly.entity_id
_entity_poly.type
_entity_poly.pdbx_seq_one_letter_code
_entity_poly.pdbx_strand_id
1 'polypeptide(L)'
;MSKKRKREPEPELVQIYNDLADYDETIRHAAARTLVTKIFKPGVTSDDQTRTILTRLFRGTCSGRKAARLGFSIALTELLYQLIPSDAWPAATIVDMLETLTVPESGTTADDERNHCFGRLFSASAVLRSDILFTKSEPLQWRRVLELICDLAIQKPWLRQQCGWVLVDRLNSVATKAATKAATKTLEEFAINAVEVLDAKKIVRSPEGLALWLTITTHFPRAKLLNSVWKYGDPLAMKNAKLLADVLKDARTLPQDDSDTEAQGSARWSQQLHFAWDVVLSQLSREHTTSPNDSKNGTDKSSKHERITFEIFWQKVVDESLFSPTSSHERKYWGFAVWEKVFTMEPQRFLRFTFTPRATSCLANSLKVPKHLLRKRALKTSENFHTRLNQEEAVSLSEPSLTETCIKALLRSVDYGNFDQLTKTNTMESLFDSAHNHVLKIAADVLMSIAAENVSDEEEKQVMKRQKTVIDLQSQIVRSVFNNAQQTEGSDEQRGDVQIACDIMDIWLLESSSLPAPKSYAPELLEASREHMKDRLGLAFEHTLKLEALGCRILMDTMLRLKPVGTHQQSVSSRFEESVYVLVQQAWKRLSDLSGALERLPQPFPTDKVPTQSYPTFSHGLSLLYCLLLFQIYIGDTDAVELLQDVLEYQQHWEARKPKGSSDRTAHNPADAMVEIILSFASRPSKFLRSITVRIFEAFAPFVTGDGLESLWRVLEAKENTQGQQAMFQEGGLDMEDSEDASVDSDVEVESLPDAEGLASGEHESISSSEGSSQLEHSGDEEDEELAAFDAALASALGTRPFDQNGMADASISDSSSDIDMDDDEMLELDTKLAEVFRLRNAQHSRNKKKETKQAKENVVNFKNRVLDLIESYLDHQRQNPLALHLIVPLLELARTTRTQQLAHRGCEILQKFYNRRKGLNMTFVDGGFSNDDAIQVLQSIHDEACTKASNAHLKAASQASILLLTVLVNADPSNIGAIVEIYATTRLRQLTEKQCQIPSSFFTEWNNWCQTAREKLAA
;
A
#
# COMPACT_ATOMS: atom_id res chain seq x y z
N MET A 1 -0.15 32.46 85.54
CA MET A 1 0.14 31.33 84.64
C MET A 1 -1.14 30.87 83.97
N SER A 2 -1.28 31.00 82.65
CA SER A 2 -2.22 30.18 81.87
C SER A 2 -1.55 29.88 80.53
N LYS A 3 -1.24 28.61 80.32
CA LYS A 3 -0.44 28.10 79.20
C LYS A 3 -1.22 28.29 77.90
N LYS A 4 -0.60 28.99 76.94
CA LYS A 4 -0.96 28.95 75.51
C LYS A 4 -0.98 27.48 75.05
N ARG A 5 -2.17 26.90 74.91
CA ARG A 5 -2.38 25.60 74.25
C ARG A 5 -2.18 25.84 72.75
N LYS A 6 -1.08 25.35 72.17
CA LYS A 6 -0.96 25.12 70.72
C LYS A 6 -2.13 24.20 70.33
N ARG A 7 -3.10 24.70 69.56
CA ARG A 7 -4.16 23.87 68.99
C ARG A 7 -3.53 22.99 67.91
N GLU A 8 -3.67 21.67 68.06
CA GLU A 8 -3.35 20.68 67.02
C GLU A 8 -4.21 20.93 65.78
N PRO A 9 -3.71 20.68 64.56
CA PRO A 9 -4.52 20.81 63.35
C PRO A 9 -5.67 19.80 63.38
N GLU A 10 -6.87 20.26 63.04
CA GLU A 10 -8.10 19.45 62.96
C GLU A 10 -7.85 18.25 62.02
N PRO A 11 -8.06 17.00 62.46
CA PRO A 11 -7.65 15.79 61.71
C PRO A 11 -8.29 15.71 60.32
N GLU A 12 -9.50 16.27 60.16
CA GLU A 12 -10.20 16.38 58.89
C GLU A 12 -9.47 17.28 57.88
N LEU A 13 -8.88 18.39 58.33
CA LEU A 13 -8.15 19.32 57.47
C LEU A 13 -6.84 18.70 56.94
N VAL A 14 -6.17 17.89 57.77
CA VAL A 14 -4.96 17.16 57.39
C VAL A 14 -5.29 16.10 56.32
N GLN A 15 -6.40 15.38 56.48
CA GLN A 15 -6.85 14.41 55.48
C GLN A 15 -7.13 15.09 54.13
N ILE A 16 -7.84 16.23 54.14
CA ILE A 16 -8.12 16.98 52.91
C ILE A 16 -6.84 17.46 52.22
N TYR A 17 -5.82 17.91 52.96
CA TYR A 17 -4.54 18.27 52.36
C TYR A 17 -3.79 17.08 51.75
N ASN A 18 -3.96 15.87 52.30
CA ASN A 18 -3.42 14.65 51.70
C ASN A 18 -4.19 14.28 50.43
N ASP A 19 -5.52 14.36 50.47
CA ASP A 19 -6.39 14.05 49.33
C ASP A 19 -6.21 15.06 48.18
N LEU A 20 -5.90 16.32 48.47
CA LEU A 20 -5.48 17.33 47.47
C LEU A 20 -4.16 16.96 46.77
N ALA A 21 -3.33 16.12 47.39
CA ALA A 21 -2.08 15.63 46.84
C ALA A 21 -2.19 14.26 46.14
N ASP A 22 -3.40 13.69 46.09
CA ASP A 22 -3.64 12.36 45.51
C ASP A 22 -3.47 12.36 43.98
N TYR A 23 -3.06 11.23 43.41
CA TYR A 23 -2.88 11.10 41.96
C TYR A 23 -4.21 11.00 41.19
N ASP A 24 -5.28 10.55 41.83
CA ASP A 24 -6.63 10.51 41.25
C ASP A 24 -7.25 11.92 41.18
N GLU A 25 -7.67 12.33 39.99
CA GLU A 25 -8.31 13.61 39.75
C GLU A 25 -9.65 13.77 40.48
N THR A 26 -10.43 12.69 40.60
CA THR A 26 -11.74 12.71 41.24
C THR A 26 -11.62 12.97 42.74
N ILE A 27 -10.64 12.34 43.39
CA ILE A 27 -10.31 12.51 44.81
C ILE A 27 -9.83 13.95 45.05
N ARG A 28 -8.92 14.46 44.20
CA ARG A 28 -8.46 15.86 44.32
C ARG A 28 -9.59 16.87 44.19
N HIS A 29 -10.49 16.70 43.23
CA HIS A 29 -11.63 17.60 43.03
C HIS A 29 -12.63 17.52 44.19
N ALA A 30 -12.88 16.32 44.72
CA ALA A 30 -13.73 16.13 45.90
C ALA A 30 -13.11 16.80 47.15
N ALA A 31 -11.80 16.69 47.34
CA ALA A 31 -11.07 17.33 48.43
C ALA A 31 -11.10 18.86 48.32
N ALA A 32 -10.87 19.41 47.13
CA ALA A 32 -10.97 20.85 46.88
C ALA A 32 -12.38 21.37 47.17
N ARG A 33 -13.42 20.67 46.69
CA ARG A 33 -14.81 21.01 46.99
C ARG A 33 -15.10 20.94 48.49
N THR A 34 -14.63 19.89 49.17
CA THR A 34 -14.84 19.70 50.62
C THR A 34 -14.19 20.81 51.43
N LEU A 35 -12.95 21.19 51.11
CA LEU A 35 -12.24 22.30 51.75
C LEU A 35 -13.04 23.61 51.65
N VAL A 36 -13.57 23.90 50.47
CA VAL A 36 -14.15 25.22 50.15
C VAL A 36 -15.67 25.29 50.43
N THR A 37 -16.36 24.17 50.65
CA THR A 37 -17.80 24.15 50.96
C THR A 37 -18.11 23.76 52.41
N LYS A 38 -17.32 22.88 53.02
CA LYS A 38 -17.60 22.34 54.36
C LYS A 38 -16.74 22.99 55.43
N ILE A 39 -15.46 23.21 55.14
CA ILE A 39 -14.48 23.73 56.11
C ILE A 39 -14.44 25.25 56.06
N PHE A 40 -14.15 25.82 54.89
CA PHE A 40 -14.19 27.26 54.73
C PHE A 40 -15.63 27.72 54.57
N LYS A 41 -16.07 28.57 55.50
CA LYS A 41 -17.36 29.27 55.43
C LYS A 41 -17.10 30.78 55.48
N PRO A 42 -17.43 31.53 54.42
CA PRO A 42 -17.28 32.99 54.39
C PRO A 42 -17.95 33.64 55.61
N GLY A 43 -17.24 34.53 56.31
CA GLY A 43 -17.75 35.26 57.49
C GLY A 43 -17.85 34.45 58.79
N VAL A 44 -17.70 33.12 58.76
CA VAL A 44 -17.70 32.24 59.94
C VAL A 44 -16.28 31.79 60.32
N THR A 45 -15.44 31.59 59.32
CA THR A 45 -14.02 31.20 59.53
C THR A 45 -13.23 32.42 60.01
N SER A 46 -12.48 32.29 61.10
CA SER A 46 -11.67 33.41 61.63
C SER A 46 -10.55 33.79 60.67
N ASP A 47 -10.14 35.07 60.66
CA ASP A 47 -9.06 35.54 59.78
C ASP A 47 -7.73 34.79 60.02
N ASP A 48 -7.42 34.41 61.26
CA ASP A 48 -6.23 33.60 61.56
C ASP A 48 -6.31 32.19 60.94
N GLN A 49 -7.49 31.58 60.91
CA GLN A 49 -7.72 30.29 60.25
C GLN A 49 -7.64 30.44 58.73
N THR A 50 -8.26 31.48 58.16
CA THR A 50 -8.18 31.80 56.73
C THR A 50 -6.73 32.02 56.30
N ARG A 51 -5.95 32.79 57.09
CA ARG A 51 -4.51 32.98 56.86
C ARG A 51 -3.76 31.65 56.85
N THR A 52 -4.04 30.79 57.82
CA THR A 52 -3.40 29.47 57.95
C THR A 52 -3.69 28.58 56.74
N ILE A 53 -4.95 28.53 56.31
CA ILE A 53 -5.38 27.76 55.12
C ILE A 53 -4.69 28.32 53.87
N LEU A 54 -4.74 29.64 53.65
CA LEU A 54 -4.08 30.29 52.52
C LEU A 54 -2.56 30.02 52.51
N THR A 55 -1.89 30.16 53.66
CA THR A 55 -0.45 29.86 53.77
C THR A 55 -0.16 28.41 53.39
N ARG A 56 -1.00 27.46 53.83
CA ARG A 56 -0.83 26.05 53.49
C ARG A 56 -1.09 25.79 52.01
N LEU A 57 -2.07 26.46 51.41
CA LEU A 57 -2.39 26.33 49.99
C LEU A 57 -1.28 26.90 49.10
N PHE A 58 -0.81 28.12 49.36
CA PHE A 58 0.32 28.72 48.64
C PHE A 58 1.58 27.84 48.72
N ARG A 59 1.97 27.37 49.92
CA ARG A 59 3.10 26.45 50.07
C ARG A 59 2.87 25.10 49.40
N GLY A 60 1.63 24.62 49.38
CA GLY A 60 1.24 23.38 48.71
C GLY A 60 1.47 23.43 47.19
N THR A 61 1.35 24.61 46.57
CA THR A 61 1.69 24.79 45.15
C THR A 61 3.18 24.62 44.85
N CYS A 62 4.05 24.84 45.84
CA CYS A 62 5.50 24.61 45.73
C CYS A 62 5.91 23.16 46.03
N SER A 63 4.95 22.24 46.23
CA SER A 63 5.27 20.84 46.53
C SER A 63 6.01 20.15 45.39
N GLY A 64 6.93 19.23 45.72
CA GLY A 64 7.59 18.35 44.74
C GLY A 64 6.65 17.35 44.06
N ARG A 65 5.49 17.05 44.67
CA ARG A 65 4.47 16.15 44.08
C ARG A 65 3.67 16.88 43.01
N LYS A 66 3.73 16.41 41.76
CA LYS A 66 3.00 17.00 40.62
C LYS A 66 1.50 17.12 40.88
N ALA A 67 0.90 16.07 41.44
CA ALA A 67 -0.52 16.01 41.74
C ALA A 67 -0.94 17.05 42.81
N ALA A 68 -0.11 17.25 43.83
CA ALA A 68 -0.32 18.29 44.83
C ALA A 68 -0.38 19.68 44.20
N ARG A 69 0.56 20.03 43.32
CA ARG A 69 0.55 21.36 42.69
C ARG A 69 -0.77 21.68 41.98
N LEU A 70 -1.36 20.68 41.31
CA LEU A 70 -2.66 20.80 40.66
C LEU A 70 -3.80 20.95 41.66
N GLY A 71 -3.92 20.02 42.61
CA GLY A 71 -5.02 20.04 43.59
C GLY A 71 -5.00 21.29 44.48
N PHE A 72 -3.82 21.67 44.99
CA PHE A 72 -3.64 22.87 45.80
C PHE A 72 -3.92 24.16 44.99
N SER A 73 -3.56 24.24 43.71
CA SER A 73 -3.86 25.40 42.86
C SER A 73 -5.36 25.56 42.59
N ILE A 74 -6.09 24.45 42.37
CA ILE A 74 -7.55 24.46 42.20
C ILE A 74 -8.24 24.93 43.49
N ALA A 75 -7.88 24.32 44.63
CA ALA A 75 -8.41 24.70 45.93
C ALA A 75 -8.12 26.16 46.30
N LEU A 76 -6.92 26.66 45.97
CA LEU A 76 -6.54 28.06 46.14
C LEU A 76 -7.38 28.98 45.27
N THR A 77 -7.59 28.65 44.00
CA THR A 77 -8.39 29.46 43.07
C THR A 77 -9.82 29.64 43.59
N GLU A 78 -10.45 28.55 44.01
CA GLU A 78 -11.83 28.56 44.50
C GLU A 78 -11.95 29.27 45.86
N LEU A 79 -10.99 29.06 46.77
CA LEU A 79 -10.97 29.78 48.04
C LEU A 79 -10.83 31.31 47.84
N LEU A 80 -9.94 31.74 46.94
CA LEU A 80 -9.76 33.15 46.61
C LEU A 80 -11.03 33.75 46.00
N TYR A 81 -11.75 33.00 45.16
CA TYR A 81 -13.03 33.45 44.61
C TYR A 81 -14.08 33.69 45.71
N GLN A 82 -14.16 32.81 46.70
CA GLN A 82 -15.08 32.99 47.84
C GLN A 82 -14.68 34.13 48.80
N LEU A 83 -13.44 34.59 48.75
CA LEU A 83 -12.97 35.72 49.56
C LEU A 83 -13.31 37.08 48.96
N ILE A 84 -13.71 37.16 47.67
CA ILE A 84 -14.07 38.40 46.98
C ILE A 84 -15.10 39.26 47.74
N PRO A 85 -16.18 38.70 48.32
CA PRO A 85 -17.18 39.50 49.03
C PRO A 85 -16.68 40.09 50.37
N SER A 86 -15.52 39.64 50.88
CA SER A 86 -14.97 40.07 52.16
C SER A 86 -13.92 41.17 51.99
N ASP A 87 -14.13 42.32 52.61
CA ASP A 87 -13.12 43.39 52.61
C ASP A 87 -11.91 43.11 53.53
N ALA A 88 -11.94 42.02 54.33
CA ALA A 88 -10.86 41.64 55.22
C ALA A 88 -9.61 41.11 54.48
N TRP A 89 -9.76 40.71 53.22
CA TRP A 89 -8.72 40.07 52.41
C TRP A 89 -8.50 40.84 51.10
N PRO A 90 -7.90 42.04 51.15
CA PRO A 90 -7.67 42.84 49.95
C PRO A 90 -6.66 42.16 49.01
N ALA A 91 -6.80 42.43 47.71
CA ALA A 91 -5.92 41.90 46.67
C ALA A 91 -4.43 42.09 46.98
N ALA A 92 -4.05 43.23 47.57
CA ALA A 92 -2.68 43.52 47.99
C ALA A 92 -2.12 42.46 48.95
N THR A 93 -2.89 42.08 49.99
CA THR A 93 -2.46 41.07 50.96
C THR A 93 -2.28 39.70 50.32
N ILE A 94 -3.15 39.34 49.36
CA ILE A 94 -3.05 38.07 48.63
C ILE A 94 -1.81 38.04 47.73
N VAL A 95 -1.50 39.15 47.05
CA VAL A 95 -0.28 39.28 46.23
C VAL A 95 0.98 39.27 47.11
N ASP A 96 0.97 39.93 48.26
CA ASP A 96 2.09 39.88 49.22
C ASP A 96 2.34 38.44 49.73
N MET A 97 1.26 37.70 50.02
CA MET A 97 1.35 36.28 50.40
C MET A 97 1.92 35.43 49.27
N LEU A 98 1.48 35.64 48.03
CA LEU A 98 2.04 34.97 46.87
C LEU A 98 3.55 35.24 46.78
N GLU A 99 3.97 36.50 46.78
CA GLU A 99 5.39 36.87 46.63
C GLU A 99 6.26 36.33 47.77
N THR A 100 5.75 36.31 49.01
CA THR A 100 6.52 35.87 50.18
C THR A 100 6.57 34.36 50.32
N LEU A 101 5.47 33.64 50.05
CA LEU A 101 5.33 32.22 50.38
C LEU A 101 5.76 31.26 49.26
N THR A 102 6.11 31.80 48.10
CA THR A 102 6.50 31.01 46.92
C THR A 102 7.97 31.15 46.53
N VAL A 103 8.76 31.89 47.31
CA VAL A 103 10.21 32.05 47.13
C VAL A 103 10.95 30.96 47.92
N PRO A 104 11.99 30.33 47.34
CA PRO A 104 12.78 29.32 48.06
C PRO A 104 13.55 29.93 49.23
N GLU A 105 13.76 29.14 50.28
CA GLU A 105 14.63 29.52 51.40
C GLU A 105 16.10 29.58 50.94
N SER A 106 16.94 30.39 51.59
CA SER A 106 18.34 30.54 51.19
C SER A 106 19.11 29.22 51.36
N GLY A 107 19.70 28.68 50.29
CA GLY A 107 20.51 27.45 50.31
C GLY A 107 19.78 26.17 49.84
N THR A 108 18.67 26.29 49.11
CA THR A 108 17.88 25.16 48.57
C THR A 108 18.58 24.39 47.45
N THR A 109 18.16 23.14 47.23
CA THR A 109 18.63 22.31 46.11
C THR A 109 18.03 22.78 44.77
N ALA A 110 18.69 22.45 43.65
CA ALA A 110 18.22 22.81 42.31
C ALA A 110 16.80 22.26 41.99
N ASP A 111 16.45 21.08 42.51
CA ASP A 111 15.11 20.51 42.36
C ASP A 111 14.07 21.26 43.19
N ASP A 112 14.44 21.75 44.37
CA ASP A 112 13.54 22.54 45.20
C ASP A 112 13.32 23.94 44.64
N GLU A 113 14.37 24.59 44.11
CA GLU A 113 14.25 25.82 43.32
C GLU A 113 13.28 25.65 42.13
N ARG A 114 13.37 24.50 41.43
CA ARG A 114 12.47 24.18 40.32
C ARG A 114 11.02 24.03 40.79
N ASN A 115 10.79 23.41 41.95
CA ASN A 115 9.44 23.26 42.52
C ASN A 115 8.85 24.61 42.94
N HIS A 116 9.65 25.51 43.51
CA HIS A 116 9.24 26.87 43.82
C HIS A 116 8.92 27.67 42.55
N CYS A 117 9.70 27.52 41.47
CA CYS A 117 9.36 28.13 40.18
C CYS A 117 7.97 27.69 39.68
N PHE A 118 7.65 26.39 39.78
CA PHE A 118 6.29 25.91 39.45
C PHE A 118 5.24 26.48 40.41
N GLY A 119 5.50 26.47 41.72
CA GLY A 119 4.56 26.98 42.73
C GLY A 119 4.25 28.47 42.55
N ARG A 120 5.25 29.28 42.22
CA ARG A 120 5.08 30.68 41.81
C ARG A 120 4.10 30.82 40.66
N LEU A 121 4.29 30.05 39.59
CA LEU A 121 3.41 30.08 38.43
C LEU A 121 1.99 29.59 38.74
N PHE A 122 1.84 28.46 39.45
CA PHE A 122 0.54 27.93 39.85
C PHE A 122 -0.22 28.86 40.79
N SER A 123 0.49 29.55 41.69
CA SER A 123 -0.07 30.55 42.58
C SER A 123 -0.50 31.81 41.82
N ALA A 124 0.34 32.33 40.92
CA ALA A 124 -0.02 33.46 40.07
C ALA A 124 -1.21 33.14 39.17
N SER A 125 -1.24 31.94 38.62
CA SER A 125 -2.36 31.43 37.82
C SER A 125 -3.65 31.30 38.64
N ALA A 126 -3.58 30.82 39.89
CA ALA A 126 -4.73 30.74 40.78
C ALA A 126 -5.29 32.13 41.13
N VAL A 127 -4.41 33.10 41.44
CA VAL A 127 -4.81 34.50 41.69
C VAL A 127 -5.49 35.09 40.45
N LEU A 128 -4.92 34.91 39.26
CA LEU A 128 -5.52 35.40 38.01
C LEU A 128 -6.87 34.72 37.71
N ARG A 129 -7.01 33.42 37.91
CA ARG A 129 -8.28 32.69 37.64
C ARG A 129 -9.37 32.98 38.67
N SER A 130 -9.01 33.38 39.89
CA SER A 130 -9.96 33.58 40.99
C SER A 130 -10.84 34.82 40.89
N ASP A 131 -10.69 35.68 39.88
CA ASP A 131 -11.41 36.97 39.72
C ASP A 131 -11.15 38.04 40.81
N ILE A 132 -10.31 37.75 41.81
CA ILE A 132 -10.01 38.66 42.92
C ILE A 132 -9.37 39.99 42.47
N LEU A 133 -8.60 39.97 41.38
CA LEU A 133 -7.96 41.17 40.80
C LEU A 133 -8.86 41.93 39.80
N PHE A 134 -10.02 41.38 39.45
CA PHE A 134 -10.85 41.86 38.34
C PHE A 134 -12.25 42.30 38.77
N THR A 135 -12.72 41.88 39.95
CA THR A 135 -14.03 42.31 40.49
C THR A 135 -14.02 43.80 40.83
N LYS A 136 -12.93 44.28 41.42
CA LYS A 136 -12.57 45.69 41.56
C LYS A 136 -11.34 45.90 40.68
N SER A 137 -11.27 46.98 39.89
CA SER A 137 -10.07 47.25 39.08
C SER A 137 -8.91 47.57 40.01
N GLU A 138 -7.89 46.69 40.04
CA GLU A 138 -6.72 46.79 40.92
C GLU A 138 -5.41 46.84 40.11
N PRO A 139 -5.12 47.94 39.38
CA PRO A 139 -4.03 47.95 38.40
C PRO A 139 -2.64 47.72 38.96
N LEU A 140 -2.40 48.17 40.19
CA LEU A 140 -1.11 47.98 40.87
C LEU A 140 -0.86 46.50 41.18
N GLN A 141 -1.88 45.77 41.60
CA GLN A 141 -1.73 44.40 42.06
C GLN A 141 -1.60 43.42 40.90
N TRP A 142 -2.37 43.58 39.82
CA TRP A 142 -2.14 42.74 38.64
C TRP A 142 -0.81 43.06 37.94
N ARG A 143 -0.27 44.30 38.03
CA ARG A 143 1.04 44.64 37.45
C ARG A 143 2.16 43.90 38.17
N ARG A 144 2.11 43.80 39.49
CA ARG A 144 3.04 42.96 40.29
C ARG A 144 3.00 41.49 39.86
N VAL A 145 1.79 40.93 39.67
CA VAL A 145 1.64 39.54 39.22
C VAL A 145 2.17 39.36 37.78
N LEU A 146 1.93 40.31 36.89
CA LEU A 146 2.48 40.31 35.53
C LEU A 146 4.01 40.35 35.54
N GLU A 147 4.61 41.27 36.32
CA GLU A 147 6.06 41.38 36.48
C GLU A 147 6.66 40.08 37.01
N LEU A 148 6.03 39.46 38.01
CA LEU A 148 6.46 38.16 38.54
C LEU A 148 6.45 37.06 37.48
N ILE A 149 5.40 36.99 36.65
CA ILE A 149 5.30 36.01 35.57
C ILE A 149 6.37 36.27 34.50
N CYS A 150 6.59 37.53 34.12
CA CYS A 150 7.61 37.90 33.12
C CYS A 150 9.03 37.65 33.64
N ASP A 151 9.33 37.97 34.90
CA ASP A 151 10.63 37.70 35.51
C ASP A 151 10.92 36.20 35.57
N LEU A 152 9.91 35.39 35.91
CA LEU A 152 10.02 33.95 35.88
C LEU A 152 10.28 33.41 34.47
N ALA A 153 9.62 33.97 33.46
CA ALA A 153 9.77 33.61 32.04
C ALA A 153 11.16 33.95 31.47
N ILE A 154 11.80 35.01 32.00
CA ILE A 154 13.17 35.42 31.64
C ILE A 154 14.19 34.53 32.37
N GLN A 155 14.04 34.37 33.68
CA GLN A 155 14.98 33.60 34.51
C GLN A 155 15.00 32.11 34.17
N LYS A 156 13.84 31.54 33.80
CA LYS A 156 13.68 30.11 33.51
C LYS A 156 13.01 29.90 32.14
N PRO A 157 13.77 29.94 31.03
CA PRO A 157 13.24 29.81 29.66
C PRO A 157 12.39 28.56 29.41
N TRP A 158 12.66 27.45 30.11
CA TRP A 158 11.88 26.20 30.00
C TRP A 158 10.45 26.31 30.55
N LEU A 159 10.12 27.37 31.31
CA LEU A 159 8.78 27.64 31.83
C LEU A 159 8.06 28.77 31.05
N ARG A 160 8.76 29.44 30.13
CA ARG A 160 8.28 30.62 29.39
C ARG A 160 6.93 30.37 28.69
N GLN A 161 6.81 29.24 27.99
CA GLN A 161 5.57 28.84 27.33
C GLN A 161 4.39 28.77 28.31
N GLN A 162 4.60 28.25 29.51
CA GLN A 162 3.55 28.14 30.52
C GLN A 162 3.21 29.50 31.14
N CYS A 163 4.21 30.37 31.34
CA CYS A 163 4.00 31.76 31.74
C CYS A 163 3.10 32.52 30.75
N GLY A 164 3.40 32.41 29.45
CA GLY A 164 2.58 33.02 28.39
C GLY A 164 1.17 32.44 28.33
N TRP A 165 1.05 31.11 28.44
CA TRP A 165 -0.25 30.44 28.38
C TRP A 165 -1.18 30.88 29.51
N VAL A 166 -0.69 31.06 30.74
CA VAL A 166 -1.52 31.55 31.87
C VAL A 166 -2.15 32.91 31.58
N LEU A 167 -1.43 33.81 30.89
CA LEU A 167 -1.96 35.12 30.50
C LEU A 167 -3.02 35.01 29.42
N VAL A 168 -2.77 34.20 28.39
CA VAL A 168 -3.71 33.97 27.28
C VAL A 168 -4.98 33.23 27.74
N ASP A 169 -4.83 32.22 28.60
CA ASP A 169 -5.93 31.47 29.21
C ASP A 169 -6.85 32.40 30.01
N ARG A 170 -6.28 33.33 30.77
CA ARG A 170 -7.08 34.32 31.50
C ARG A 170 -7.95 35.16 30.57
N LEU A 171 -7.39 35.64 29.46
CA LEU A 171 -8.16 36.42 28.47
C LEU A 171 -9.27 35.57 27.80
N ASN A 172 -8.99 34.30 27.51
CA ASN A 172 -9.95 33.41 26.85
C ASN A 172 -11.11 32.95 27.77
N SER A 173 -10.85 32.78 29.08
CA SER A 173 -11.85 32.30 30.06
C SER A 173 -13.10 33.18 30.20
N VAL A 174 -13.05 34.42 29.71
CA VAL A 174 -14.12 35.41 29.81
C VAL A 174 -14.98 35.48 28.55
N ALA A 175 -14.47 35.08 27.38
CA ALA A 175 -15.25 35.03 26.13
C ALA A 175 -16.40 34.02 26.19
N THR A 176 -16.30 33.02 27.07
CA THR A 176 -17.30 31.97 27.30
C THR A 176 -18.36 32.32 28.35
N LYS A 177 -18.17 33.39 29.14
CA LYS A 177 -19.11 33.82 30.18
C LYS A 177 -19.81 35.11 29.71
N ALA A 178 -21.10 35.27 29.98
CA ALA A 178 -21.84 36.51 29.69
C ALA A 178 -21.32 37.66 30.59
N ALA A 179 -20.16 38.22 30.24
CA ALA A 179 -19.46 39.20 31.02
C ALA A 179 -20.20 40.54 31.02
N THR A 180 -20.29 41.17 32.20
CA THR A 180 -20.83 42.53 32.31
C THR A 180 -19.90 43.52 31.63
N LYS A 181 -20.43 44.61 31.07
CA LYS A 181 -19.64 45.67 30.41
C LYS A 181 -18.49 46.20 31.28
N ALA A 182 -18.68 46.24 32.59
CA ALA A 182 -17.64 46.66 33.54
C ALA A 182 -16.48 45.66 33.63
N ALA A 183 -16.77 44.35 33.70
CA ALA A 183 -15.75 43.31 33.73
C ALA A 183 -14.94 43.27 32.42
N THR A 184 -15.59 43.49 31.27
CA THR A 184 -14.93 43.60 29.97
C THR A 184 -13.93 44.75 29.92
N LYS A 185 -14.30 45.93 30.47
CA LYS A 185 -13.41 47.10 30.53
C LYS A 185 -12.20 46.87 31.43
N THR A 186 -12.40 46.30 32.62
CA THR A 186 -11.30 45.98 33.54
C THR A 186 -10.33 44.96 32.94
N LEU A 187 -10.83 44.01 32.16
CA LEU A 187 -9.98 43.04 31.45
C LEU A 187 -9.23 43.66 30.27
N GLU A 188 -9.84 44.63 29.57
CA GLU A 188 -9.15 45.44 28.54
C GLU A 188 -7.99 46.23 29.15
N GLU A 189 -8.19 46.85 30.32
CA GLU A 189 -7.12 47.53 31.07
C GLU A 189 -5.99 46.55 31.43
N PHE A 190 -6.31 45.35 31.93
CA PHE A 190 -5.33 44.31 32.21
C PHE A 190 -4.56 43.87 30.95
N ALA A 191 -5.25 43.66 29.83
CA ALA A 191 -4.65 43.28 28.55
C ALA A 191 -3.61 44.31 28.07
N ILE A 192 -3.94 45.60 28.14
CA ILE A 192 -3.02 46.69 27.78
C ILE A 192 -1.80 46.67 28.71
N ASN A 193 -2.02 46.58 30.03
CA ASN A 193 -0.94 46.50 31.01
C ASN A 193 -0.04 45.27 30.80
N ALA A 194 -0.60 44.13 30.40
CA ALA A 194 0.19 42.93 30.10
C ALA A 194 1.15 43.17 28.93
N VAL A 195 0.69 43.80 27.85
CA VAL A 195 1.56 44.16 26.72
C VAL A 195 2.63 45.18 27.13
N GLU A 196 2.28 46.19 27.93
CA GLU A 196 3.25 47.17 28.46
C GLU A 196 4.36 46.50 29.29
N VAL A 197 4.00 45.57 30.17
CA VAL A 197 4.98 44.85 31.01
C VAL A 197 5.84 43.92 30.15
N LEU A 198 5.26 43.22 29.18
CA LEU A 198 6.03 42.37 28.25
C LEU A 198 7.01 43.18 27.40
N ASP A 199 6.64 44.39 26.98
CA ASP A 199 7.49 45.30 26.22
C ASP A 199 8.64 45.85 27.10
N ALA A 200 8.31 46.32 28.31
CA ALA A 200 9.30 46.77 29.30
C ALA A 200 10.32 45.67 29.65
N LYS A 201 9.87 44.41 29.69
CA LYS A 201 10.70 43.23 29.93
C LYS A 201 11.34 42.64 28.66
N LYS A 202 11.14 43.27 27.48
CA LYS A 202 11.68 42.89 26.17
C LYS A 202 11.31 41.49 25.67
N ILE A 203 10.19 40.91 26.14
CA ILE A 203 9.70 39.59 25.72
C ILE A 203 8.44 39.66 24.85
N VAL A 204 7.99 40.85 24.46
CA VAL A 204 6.78 41.04 23.64
C VAL A 204 6.90 40.43 22.23
N ARG A 205 8.12 40.36 21.66
CA ARG A 205 8.41 39.70 20.38
C ARG A 205 8.86 38.24 20.57
N SER A 206 8.12 37.52 21.40
CA SER A 206 8.25 36.07 21.61
C SER A 206 6.98 35.36 21.10
N PRO A 207 6.98 34.02 20.93
CA PRO A 207 5.75 33.28 20.65
C PRO A 207 4.62 33.59 21.64
N GLU A 208 4.94 33.72 22.92
CA GLU A 208 4.00 34.05 23.99
C GLU A 208 3.43 35.46 23.85
N GLY A 209 4.29 36.45 23.58
CA GLY A 209 3.90 37.83 23.37
C GLY A 209 3.06 38.01 22.08
N LEU A 210 3.41 37.29 21.02
CA LEU A 210 2.63 37.23 19.78
C LEU A 210 1.22 36.65 20.03
N ALA A 211 1.14 35.52 20.72
CA ALA A 211 -0.14 34.89 21.05
C ALA A 211 -1.00 35.78 21.93
N LEU A 212 -0.39 36.44 22.93
CA LEU A 212 -1.08 37.40 23.79
C LEU A 212 -1.62 38.59 22.98
N TRP A 213 -0.78 39.20 22.14
CA TRP A 213 -1.19 40.30 21.28
C TRP A 213 -2.39 39.94 20.40
N LEU A 214 -2.32 38.81 19.70
CA LEU A 214 -3.40 38.35 18.82
C LEU A 214 -4.68 38.04 19.60
N THR A 215 -4.56 37.45 20.78
CA THR A 215 -5.70 37.19 21.67
C THR A 215 -6.37 38.50 22.10
N ILE A 216 -5.59 39.52 22.43
CA ILE A 216 -6.10 40.84 22.81
C ILE A 216 -6.81 41.52 21.64
N THR A 217 -6.20 41.55 20.45
CA THR A 217 -6.83 42.17 19.27
C THR A 217 -8.12 41.46 18.86
N THR A 218 -8.27 40.17 19.19
CA THR A 218 -9.47 39.39 18.92
C THR A 218 -10.62 39.75 19.86
N HIS A 219 -10.35 39.78 21.17
CA HIS A 219 -11.38 40.02 22.20
C HIS A 219 -11.66 41.51 22.40
N PHE A 220 -10.66 42.37 22.17
CA PHE A 220 -10.74 43.83 22.36
C PHE A 220 -10.25 44.60 21.12
N PRO A 221 -11.01 44.62 20.01
CA PRO A 221 -10.58 45.28 18.76
C PRO A 221 -10.30 46.79 18.88
N ARG A 222 -10.88 47.45 19.90
CA ARG A 222 -10.72 48.89 20.16
C ARG A 222 -9.62 49.24 21.18
N ALA A 223 -8.93 48.24 21.72
CA ALA A 223 -7.86 48.46 22.69
C ALA A 223 -6.70 49.26 22.06
N LYS A 224 -6.26 50.31 22.75
CA LYS A 224 -5.14 51.15 22.30
C LYS A 224 -3.80 50.51 22.69
N LEU A 225 -3.31 49.61 21.85
CA LEU A 225 -1.99 48.99 22.04
C LEU A 225 -0.86 49.92 21.60
N LEU A 226 0.33 49.71 22.14
CA LEU A 226 1.54 50.46 21.81
C LEU A 226 1.97 50.22 20.36
N ASN A 227 1.77 51.22 19.49
CA ASN A 227 2.15 51.15 18.06
C ASN A 227 3.66 50.94 17.81
N SER A 228 4.52 51.17 18.82
CA SER A 228 5.97 50.99 18.73
C SER A 228 6.42 49.52 18.78
N VAL A 229 5.57 48.62 19.28
CA VAL A 229 5.92 47.20 19.51
C VAL A 229 6.13 46.47 18.18
N TRP A 230 5.21 46.65 17.24
CA TRP A 230 5.25 46.09 15.89
C TRP A 230 5.39 47.22 14.87
N LYS A 231 6.37 47.13 13.96
CA LYS A 231 6.71 48.21 12.99
C LYS A 231 5.51 48.74 12.16
N TYR A 232 4.47 47.93 11.99
CA TYR A 232 3.28 48.23 11.20
C TYR A 232 1.98 48.17 12.02
N GLY A 233 2.08 48.20 13.37
CA GLY A 233 0.93 48.14 14.29
C GLY A 233 0.26 46.77 14.41
N ASP A 234 0.63 45.80 13.57
CA ASP A 234 0.04 44.47 13.54
C ASP A 234 1.11 43.38 13.29
N PRO A 235 1.23 42.35 14.14
CA PRO A 235 2.14 41.23 13.90
C PRO A 235 1.82 40.44 12.61
N LEU A 236 0.56 40.41 12.17
CA LEU A 236 0.14 39.74 10.94
C LEU A 236 0.19 40.65 9.71
N ALA A 237 0.73 41.87 9.81
CA ALA A 237 0.98 42.69 8.61
C ALA A 237 1.89 41.93 7.63
N MET A 238 1.59 41.94 6.33
CA MET A 238 2.35 41.20 5.31
C MET A 238 3.86 41.51 5.34
N LYS A 239 4.23 42.76 5.64
CA LYS A 239 5.63 43.21 5.77
C LYS A 239 6.36 42.63 6.99
N ASN A 240 5.66 42.07 7.95
CA ASN A 240 6.21 41.40 9.13
C ASN A 240 6.44 39.89 8.93
N ALA A 241 6.19 39.33 7.75
CA ALA A 241 6.30 37.88 7.51
C ALA A 241 7.65 37.27 7.95
N LYS A 242 8.77 37.95 7.69
CA LYS A 242 10.10 37.50 8.13
C LYS A 242 10.25 37.54 9.66
N LEU A 243 9.79 38.62 10.28
CA LEU A 243 9.79 38.75 11.74
C LEU A 243 8.93 37.67 12.40
N LEU A 244 7.76 37.38 11.83
CA LEU A 244 6.87 36.31 12.27
C LEU A 244 7.52 34.93 12.13
N ALA A 245 8.22 34.70 11.02
CA ALA A 245 9.00 33.49 10.81
C ALA A 245 10.07 33.34 11.89
N ASP A 246 10.85 34.38 12.19
CA ASP A 246 11.90 34.33 13.20
C ASP A 246 11.34 34.08 14.62
N VAL A 247 10.23 34.76 14.98
CA VAL A 247 9.56 34.59 16.28
C VAL A 247 9.03 33.17 16.47
N LEU A 248 8.43 32.56 15.44
CA LEU A 248 7.86 31.20 15.53
C LEU A 248 8.90 30.08 15.32
N LYS A 249 9.99 30.37 14.59
CA LYS A 249 11.07 29.42 14.26
C LYS A 249 11.99 29.13 15.43
N ASP A 250 12.32 30.16 16.20
CA ASP A 250 13.17 30.04 17.38
C ASP A 250 12.37 30.58 18.57
N ALA A 251 12.07 29.76 19.58
CA ALA A 251 11.61 30.24 20.88
C ALA A 251 12.70 31.06 21.63
N ARG A 252 13.66 31.64 20.90
CA ARG A 252 14.72 32.55 21.34
C ARG A 252 14.25 33.95 21.01
N THR A 253 14.34 34.87 21.97
CA THR A 253 14.16 36.30 21.68
C THR A 253 15.21 36.73 20.66
N LEU A 254 14.78 37.40 19.59
CA LEU A 254 15.67 38.00 18.59
C LEU A 254 16.70 38.92 19.27
N PRO A 255 17.99 38.89 18.87
CA PRO A 255 18.94 39.94 19.22
C PRO A 255 18.40 41.28 18.72
N GLN A 256 18.39 42.31 19.58
CA GLN A 256 18.26 43.68 19.09
C GLN A 256 19.56 44.03 18.33
N ASP A 257 19.47 44.76 17.23
CA ASP A 257 20.63 45.36 16.54
C ASP A 257 21.36 46.44 17.38
N ASP A 258 20.89 46.71 18.60
CA ASP A 258 21.55 47.59 19.57
C ASP A 258 22.48 46.78 20.49
N SER A 259 23.76 47.14 20.46
CA SER A 259 24.95 46.37 20.84
C SER A 259 25.15 46.01 22.32
N ASP A 260 24.13 45.84 23.15
CA ASP A 260 24.31 45.51 24.58
C ASP A 260 23.19 44.63 25.16
N THR A 261 22.99 43.41 24.63
CA THR A 261 22.15 42.41 25.31
C THR A 261 22.73 41.00 25.27
N GLU A 262 23.02 40.45 26.44
CA GLU A 262 23.37 39.03 26.63
C GLU A 262 22.20 38.13 26.22
N ALA A 263 22.51 37.02 25.54
CA ALA A 263 21.53 36.05 25.08
C ALA A 263 20.75 35.42 26.26
N GLN A 264 19.47 35.78 26.41
CA GLN A 264 18.57 35.10 27.35
C GLN A 264 18.37 33.65 26.88
N GLY A 265 18.98 32.70 27.61
CA GLY A 265 19.22 31.31 27.19
C GLY A 265 18.09 30.58 26.44
N SER A 266 18.49 29.64 25.58
CA SER A 266 17.57 28.87 24.74
C SER A 266 16.65 27.97 25.58
N ALA A 267 15.35 28.01 25.29
CA ALA A 267 14.46 26.94 25.74
C ALA A 267 14.92 25.62 25.11
N ARG A 268 15.03 24.56 25.93
CA ARG A 268 15.38 23.21 25.49
C ARG A 268 14.31 22.73 24.50
N TRP A 269 14.72 22.20 23.35
CA TRP A 269 13.81 21.75 22.31
C TRP A 269 12.73 20.80 22.85
N SER A 270 11.51 20.92 22.31
CA SER A 270 10.33 20.15 22.72
C SER A 270 9.63 19.56 21.49
N GLN A 271 9.07 18.36 21.63
CA GLN A 271 8.24 17.72 20.59
C GLN A 271 6.86 18.40 20.46
N GLN A 272 6.39 19.10 21.48
CA GLN A 272 5.12 19.81 21.44
C GLN A 272 5.30 21.15 20.73
N LEU A 273 4.39 21.46 19.82
CA LEU A 273 4.32 22.79 19.22
C LEU A 273 3.96 23.82 20.29
N HIS A 274 4.55 25.00 20.16
CA HIS A 274 4.17 26.14 20.99
C HIS A 274 2.70 26.51 20.73
N PHE A 275 1.94 26.83 21.78
CA PHE A 275 0.50 27.15 21.66
C PHE A 275 0.22 28.38 20.79
N ALA A 276 1.22 29.23 20.56
CA ALA A 276 1.13 30.37 19.65
C ALA A 276 0.72 29.95 18.22
N TRP A 277 1.09 28.74 17.78
CA TRP A 277 0.64 28.22 16.49
C TRP A 277 -0.89 28.07 16.44
N ASP A 278 -1.54 27.64 17.52
CA ASP A 278 -3.01 27.58 17.60
C ASP A 278 -3.64 28.96 17.39
N VAL A 279 -3.09 29.95 18.10
CA VAL A 279 -3.61 31.31 18.07
C VAL A 279 -3.44 31.93 16.68
N VAL A 280 -2.25 31.79 16.07
CA VAL A 280 -1.97 32.34 14.74
C VAL A 280 -2.84 31.68 13.66
N LEU A 281 -2.92 30.34 13.64
CA LEU A 281 -3.75 29.62 12.66
C LEU A 281 -5.24 29.98 12.79
N SER A 282 -5.74 30.09 14.03
CA SER A 282 -7.11 30.52 14.31
C SER A 282 -7.43 31.94 13.83
N GLN A 283 -6.44 32.84 13.77
CA GLN A 283 -6.65 34.19 13.23
C GLN A 283 -6.68 34.18 11.69
N LEU A 284 -5.76 33.44 11.06
CA LEU A 284 -5.69 33.32 9.59
C LEU A 284 -6.97 32.71 9.00
N SER A 285 -7.61 31.78 9.71
CA SER A 285 -8.86 31.16 9.28
C SER A 285 -10.08 32.08 9.44
N ARG A 286 -10.12 32.92 10.49
CA ARG A 286 -11.24 33.84 10.77
C ARG A 286 -11.37 34.96 9.72
N GLU A 287 -10.26 35.56 9.31
CA GLU A 287 -10.28 36.68 8.35
C GLU A 287 -10.86 36.31 6.98
N HIS A 288 -10.78 35.03 6.59
CA HIS A 288 -11.36 34.51 5.35
C HIS A 288 -12.83 34.06 5.47
N THR A 289 -13.47 34.21 6.64
CA THR A 289 -14.90 33.89 6.84
C THR A 289 -15.79 35.13 6.88
N THR A 290 -15.21 36.32 7.11
CA THR A 290 -15.93 37.59 7.02
C THR A 290 -16.05 38.00 5.56
N SER A 291 -17.27 37.88 5.01
CA SER A 291 -17.63 38.31 3.66
C SER A 291 -17.35 39.83 3.48
N PRO A 292 -16.97 40.32 2.28
CA PRO A 292 -16.67 41.75 2.05
C PRO A 292 -17.85 42.71 2.34
N ASN A 293 -19.07 42.20 2.43
CA ASN A 293 -20.31 42.99 2.49
C ASN A 293 -20.64 43.61 3.86
N ASP A 294 -20.03 43.19 4.96
CA ASP A 294 -20.31 43.79 6.29
C ASP A 294 -19.49 45.06 6.58
N SER A 295 -18.64 45.49 5.65
CA SER A 295 -17.82 46.70 5.78
C SER A 295 -18.57 48.03 5.59
N LYS A 296 -19.90 48.02 5.37
CA LYS A 296 -20.68 49.24 5.08
C LYS A 296 -21.28 49.97 6.28
N ASN A 297 -21.11 49.49 7.52
CA ASN A 297 -21.59 50.23 8.68
C ASN A 297 -20.49 50.52 9.70
N GLY A 298 -20.00 51.76 9.66
CA GLY A 298 -19.49 52.46 10.85
C GLY A 298 -17.97 52.54 10.99
N THR A 299 -17.40 53.60 10.42
CA THR A 299 -16.32 54.42 11.01
C THR A 299 -15.38 53.73 12.02
N ASP A 300 -14.50 52.86 11.57
CA ASP A 300 -13.23 52.60 12.27
C ASP A 300 -12.11 52.61 11.22
N LYS A 301 -11.13 53.49 11.41
CA LYS A 301 -10.00 53.70 10.50
C LYS A 301 -9.24 52.38 10.36
N SER A 302 -9.43 51.71 9.23
CA SER A 302 -8.76 50.45 8.88
C SER A 302 -7.23 50.60 8.91
N SER A 303 -6.56 49.53 9.32
CA SER A 303 -5.11 49.42 9.33
C SER A 303 -4.54 49.81 7.96
N LYS A 304 -3.57 50.74 7.93
CA LYS A 304 -2.88 51.19 6.70
C LYS A 304 -2.07 50.09 5.99
N HIS A 305 -2.09 48.86 6.47
CA HIS A 305 -1.29 47.74 6.00
C HIS A 305 -2.14 46.48 5.85
N GLU A 306 -2.00 45.82 4.70
CA GLU A 306 -2.62 44.54 4.36
C GLU A 306 -2.06 43.41 5.25
N ARG A 307 -2.96 42.58 5.80
CA ARG A 307 -2.60 41.40 6.60
C ARG A 307 -2.12 40.27 5.70
N ILE A 308 -1.31 39.37 6.26
CA ILE A 308 -0.75 38.21 5.57
C ILE A 308 -1.84 37.18 5.27
N THR A 309 -1.92 36.70 4.04
CA THR A 309 -2.82 35.59 3.68
C THR A 309 -2.26 34.26 4.17
N PHE A 310 -3.12 33.23 4.26
CA PHE A 310 -2.66 31.88 4.63
C PHE A 310 -1.56 31.35 3.71
N GLU A 311 -1.68 31.59 2.40
CA GLU A 311 -0.68 31.19 1.39
C GLU A 311 0.69 31.82 1.68
N ILE A 312 0.74 33.15 1.85
CA ILE A 312 2.00 33.86 2.12
C ILE A 312 2.56 33.46 3.49
N PHE A 313 1.68 33.23 4.49
CA PHE A 313 2.08 32.74 5.78
C PHE A 313 2.75 31.37 5.67
N TRP A 314 2.12 30.40 5.00
CA TRP A 314 2.69 29.07 4.83
C TRP A 314 4.04 29.14 4.11
N GLN A 315 4.11 29.89 3.00
CA GLN A 315 5.32 30.06 2.22
C GLN A 315 6.47 30.65 3.06
N LYS A 316 6.24 31.77 3.77
CA LYS A 316 7.30 32.49 4.49
C LYS A 316 7.65 31.90 5.85
N VAL A 317 6.65 31.49 6.63
CA VAL A 317 6.81 31.11 8.04
C VAL A 317 7.04 29.60 8.20
N VAL A 318 6.52 28.78 7.29
CA VAL A 318 6.64 27.32 7.38
C VAL A 318 7.64 26.81 6.33
N ASP A 319 7.39 27.06 5.05
CA ASP A 319 8.18 26.49 3.94
C ASP A 319 9.62 27.06 3.88
N GLU A 320 9.77 28.38 3.82
CA GLU A 320 11.07 29.05 3.75
C GLU A 320 11.86 28.99 5.07
N SER A 321 11.20 28.70 6.18
CA SER A 321 11.78 28.77 7.53
C SER A 321 12.03 27.39 8.16
N LEU A 322 11.00 26.56 8.30
CA LEU A 322 11.07 25.25 8.96
C LEU A 322 11.58 24.16 8.02
N PHE A 323 11.18 24.20 6.75
CA PHE A 323 11.59 23.25 5.70
C PHE A 323 12.79 23.73 4.85
N SER A 324 13.47 24.79 5.27
CA SER A 324 14.71 25.22 4.62
C SER A 324 15.75 24.07 4.56
N PRO A 325 16.54 23.95 3.46
CA PRO A 325 17.60 22.95 3.36
C PRO A 325 18.59 22.96 4.54
N THR A 326 18.88 24.15 5.07
CA THR A 326 19.78 24.37 6.22
C THR A 326 19.09 24.21 7.59
N SER A 327 17.80 23.87 7.60
CA SER A 327 17.02 23.70 8.83
C SER A 327 17.37 22.39 9.55
N SER A 328 17.39 22.45 10.88
CA SER A 328 17.71 21.29 11.73
C SER A 328 16.58 20.25 11.72
N HIS A 329 16.87 19.05 12.21
CA HIS A 329 15.88 17.96 12.28
C HIS A 329 14.70 18.31 13.20
N GLU A 330 14.99 19.03 14.28
CA GLU A 330 14.03 19.56 15.26
C GLU A 330 13.03 20.52 14.61
N ARG A 331 13.52 21.41 13.74
CA ARG A 331 12.70 22.41 13.05
C ARG A 331 11.85 21.77 11.95
N LYS A 332 12.43 20.82 11.20
CA LYS A 332 11.68 20.00 10.24
C LYS A 332 10.58 19.18 10.93
N TYR A 333 10.85 18.66 12.13
CA TYR A 333 9.85 18.00 12.96
C TYR A 333 8.68 18.94 13.31
N TRP A 334 8.96 20.19 13.70
CA TRP A 334 7.91 21.19 13.92
C TRP A 334 7.14 21.51 12.63
N GLY A 335 7.83 21.59 11.48
CA GLY A 335 7.18 21.73 10.18
C GLY A 335 6.14 20.66 9.93
N PHE A 336 6.49 19.38 10.10
CA PHE A 336 5.54 18.27 9.96
C PHE A 336 4.42 18.30 11.02
N ALA A 337 4.73 18.72 12.24
CA ALA A 337 3.72 18.88 13.28
C ALA A 337 2.71 19.99 12.95
N VAL A 338 3.15 21.11 12.36
CA VAL A 338 2.28 22.19 11.89
C VAL A 338 1.45 21.69 10.71
N TRP A 339 2.05 20.94 9.79
CA TRP A 339 1.36 20.37 8.63
C TRP A 339 0.23 19.43 9.02
N GLU A 340 0.49 18.49 9.93
CA GLU A 340 -0.54 17.60 10.50
C GLU A 340 -1.68 18.39 11.16
N LYS A 341 -1.33 19.44 11.90
CA LYS A 341 -2.30 20.27 12.60
C LYS A 341 -3.22 21.03 11.63
N VAL A 342 -2.63 21.61 10.59
CA VAL A 342 -3.38 22.27 9.51
C VAL A 342 -4.30 21.28 8.82
N PHE A 343 -3.84 20.06 8.50
CA PHE A 343 -4.70 19.02 7.92
C PHE A 343 -5.89 18.64 8.80
N THR A 344 -5.70 18.65 10.13
CA THR A 344 -6.74 18.25 11.09
C THR A 344 -7.74 19.38 11.37
N MET A 345 -7.28 20.63 11.45
CA MET A 345 -8.07 21.74 11.99
C MET A 345 -8.56 22.73 10.94
N GLU A 346 -7.83 22.89 9.82
CA GLU A 346 -8.11 23.95 8.86
C GLU A 346 -9.09 23.50 7.73
N PRO A 347 -9.86 24.44 7.15
CA PRO A 347 -10.67 24.20 5.96
C PRO A 347 -9.85 23.70 4.75
N GLN A 348 -10.44 22.81 3.93
CA GLN A 348 -9.79 22.19 2.78
C GLN A 348 -9.15 23.17 1.79
N ARG A 349 -9.79 24.33 1.55
CA ARG A 349 -9.29 25.40 0.66
C ARG A 349 -7.89 25.91 1.02
N PHE A 350 -7.45 25.74 2.27
CA PHE A 350 -6.11 26.12 2.71
C PHE A 350 -5.07 25.02 2.50
N LEU A 351 -5.50 23.75 2.46
CA LEU A 351 -4.60 22.60 2.42
C LEU A 351 -3.78 22.56 1.12
N ARG A 352 -4.30 23.06 0.00
CA ARG A 352 -3.55 23.15 -1.27
C ARG A 352 -2.28 23.98 -1.16
N PHE A 353 -2.28 25.04 -0.33
CA PHE A 353 -1.10 25.87 -0.13
C PHE A 353 -0.01 25.18 0.70
N THR A 354 -0.31 24.03 1.31
CA THR A 354 0.64 23.31 2.15
C THR A 354 1.61 22.42 1.36
N PHE A 355 1.24 22.03 0.14
CA PHE A 355 2.02 21.16 -0.74
C PHE A 355 3.08 21.94 -1.53
N THR A 356 3.93 22.67 -0.80
CA THR A 356 5.02 23.45 -1.38
C THR A 356 6.21 22.56 -1.78
N PRO A 357 7.00 22.94 -2.80
CA PRO A 357 8.11 22.12 -3.27
C PRO A 357 9.13 21.76 -2.18
N ARG A 358 9.43 22.68 -1.24
CA ARG A 358 10.40 22.39 -0.17
C ARG A 358 9.80 21.48 0.90
N ALA A 359 8.55 21.68 1.29
CA ALA A 359 7.83 20.81 2.22
C ALA A 359 7.73 19.37 1.69
N THR A 360 7.30 19.16 0.44
CA THR A 360 7.19 17.82 -0.15
C THR A 360 8.55 17.17 -0.38
N SER A 361 9.56 17.93 -0.84
CA SER A 361 10.93 17.43 -0.93
C SER A 361 11.50 17.04 0.43
N CYS A 362 11.21 17.84 1.47
CA CYS A 362 11.61 17.53 2.83
C CYS A 362 10.90 16.28 3.37
N LEU A 363 9.61 16.09 3.02
CA LEU A 363 8.85 14.89 3.33
C LEU A 363 9.48 13.65 2.70
N ALA A 364 9.68 13.65 1.38
CA ALA A 364 10.28 12.53 0.64
C ALA A 364 11.67 12.17 1.19
N ASN A 365 12.52 13.16 1.44
CA ASN A 365 13.85 12.94 2.03
C ASN A 365 13.79 12.42 3.48
N SER A 366 12.84 12.90 4.28
CA SER A 366 12.67 12.45 5.67
C SER A 366 12.12 11.02 5.76
N LEU A 367 11.32 10.61 4.77
CA LEU A 367 10.89 9.23 4.65
C LEU A 367 12.07 8.34 4.26
N LYS A 368 12.89 8.69 3.25
CA LYS A 368 14.06 7.89 2.83
C LYS A 368 15.06 7.55 3.97
N VAL A 369 15.25 8.47 4.92
CA VAL A 369 16.31 8.36 5.93
C VAL A 369 15.84 7.58 7.18
N PRO A 370 16.62 6.62 7.71
CA PRO A 370 16.26 5.77 8.87
C PRO A 370 16.35 6.48 10.23
N LYS A 371 16.16 7.81 10.31
CA LYS A 371 16.12 8.51 11.60
C LYS A 371 14.74 8.37 12.24
N HIS A 372 14.66 7.54 13.28
CA HIS A 372 13.41 7.05 13.87
C HIS A 372 12.36 8.15 14.18
N LEU A 373 12.74 9.26 14.83
CA LEU A 373 11.74 10.26 15.26
C LEU A 373 11.19 11.14 14.13
N LEU A 374 12.06 11.60 13.23
CA LEU A 374 11.65 12.45 12.10
C LEU A 374 10.89 11.64 11.06
N ARG A 375 11.35 10.42 10.73
CA ARG A 375 10.65 9.50 9.84
C ARG A 375 9.28 9.14 10.40
N LYS A 376 9.16 8.81 11.70
CA LYS A 376 7.87 8.52 12.33
C LYS A 376 6.87 9.68 12.19
N ARG A 377 7.34 10.93 12.33
CA ARG A 377 6.47 12.10 12.15
C ARG A 377 6.10 12.32 10.69
N ALA A 378 7.06 12.21 9.78
CA ALA A 378 6.82 12.31 8.34
C ALA A 378 5.82 11.25 7.84
N LEU A 379 5.95 10.01 8.30
CA LEU A 379 5.02 8.92 7.98
C LEU A 379 3.60 9.23 8.47
N LYS A 380 3.46 9.70 9.71
CA LYS A 380 2.16 10.14 10.23
C LYS A 380 1.55 11.28 9.40
N THR A 381 2.39 12.21 8.92
CA THR A 381 1.93 13.30 8.06
C THR A 381 1.42 12.77 6.72
N SER A 382 2.13 11.83 6.07
CA SER A 382 1.70 11.26 4.79
C SER A 382 0.45 10.37 4.92
N GLU A 383 0.35 9.59 6.00
CA GLU A 383 -0.84 8.80 6.34
C GLU A 383 -2.08 9.68 6.52
N ASN A 384 -1.96 10.94 6.94
CA ASN A 384 -3.13 11.80 7.13
C ASN A 384 -3.71 12.38 5.83
N PHE A 385 -3.00 12.29 4.69
CA PHE A 385 -3.45 12.92 3.44
C PHE A 385 -4.79 12.36 2.95
N HIS A 386 -4.95 11.03 2.92
CA HIS A 386 -6.18 10.39 2.41
C HIS A 386 -7.44 10.79 3.20
N THR A 387 -7.31 11.02 4.51
CA THR A 387 -8.44 11.34 5.41
C THR A 387 -9.20 12.61 5.02
N ARG A 388 -8.53 13.59 4.41
CA ARG A 388 -9.11 14.89 4.03
C ARG A 388 -9.39 15.00 2.53
N LEU A 389 -8.73 14.21 1.69
CA LEU A 389 -8.96 14.20 0.24
C LEU A 389 -10.36 13.69 -0.12
N ASN A 390 -10.85 12.68 0.61
CA ASN A 390 -12.17 12.08 0.38
C ASN A 390 -13.38 12.97 0.66
N GLN A 391 -13.17 14.08 1.36
CA GLN A 391 -14.21 15.04 1.70
C GLN A 391 -14.28 16.20 0.68
N GLU A 392 -13.49 16.13 -0.40
CA GLU A 392 -13.43 17.14 -1.44
C GLU A 392 -14.79 17.21 -2.17
N GLU A 393 -15.58 18.24 -1.83
CA GLU A 393 -16.76 18.61 -2.60
C GLU A 393 -16.33 19.08 -4.00
N ALA A 394 -17.16 18.84 -5.01
CA ALA A 394 -16.90 19.29 -6.39
C ALA A 394 -16.88 20.83 -6.47
N VAL A 395 -15.73 21.44 -6.16
CA VAL A 395 -15.55 22.89 -6.16
C VAL A 395 -15.17 23.38 -7.57
N SER A 396 -15.77 24.52 -7.94
CA SER A 396 -15.62 25.35 -9.13
C SER A 396 -14.38 25.11 -10.03
N LEU A 397 -14.62 25.02 -11.35
CA LEU A 397 -13.68 24.77 -12.47
C LEU A 397 -12.44 25.70 -12.57
N SER A 398 -12.25 26.67 -11.68
CA SER A 398 -11.23 27.72 -11.83
C SER A 398 -9.98 27.57 -10.95
N GLU A 399 -9.96 26.65 -9.98
CA GLU A 399 -8.81 26.46 -9.09
C GLU A 399 -8.38 24.99 -9.03
N PRO A 400 -7.07 24.67 -8.92
CA PRO A 400 -6.61 23.30 -8.83
C PRO A 400 -7.15 22.64 -7.56
N SER A 401 -7.62 21.40 -7.72
CA SER A 401 -8.14 20.59 -6.62
C SER A 401 -7.04 20.25 -5.61
N LEU A 402 -7.45 19.89 -4.39
CA LEU A 402 -6.51 19.44 -3.37
C LEU A 402 -5.80 18.15 -3.82
N THR A 403 -6.57 17.25 -4.44
CA THR A 403 -6.07 15.99 -5.01
C THR A 403 -5.03 16.25 -6.10
N GLU A 404 -5.31 17.15 -7.05
CA GLU A 404 -4.36 17.56 -8.09
C GLU A 404 -3.07 18.12 -7.50
N THR A 405 -3.20 19.04 -6.54
CA THR A 405 -2.05 19.70 -5.93
C THR A 405 -1.18 18.69 -5.16
N CYS A 406 -1.81 17.75 -4.44
CA CYS A 406 -1.14 16.68 -3.71
C CYS A 406 -0.33 15.78 -4.65
N ILE A 407 -0.98 15.20 -5.67
CA ILE A 407 -0.34 14.24 -6.59
C ILE A 407 0.83 14.91 -7.35
N LYS A 408 0.60 16.10 -7.93
CA LYS A 408 1.66 16.84 -8.64
C LYS A 408 2.84 17.16 -7.72
N ALA A 409 2.58 17.59 -6.49
CA ALA A 409 3.64 17.98 -5.56
C ALA A 409 4.44 16.79 -5.01
N LEU A 410 3.81 15.63 -4.80
CA LEU A 410 4.49 14.40 -4.41
C LEU A 410 5.37 13.86 -5.55
N LEU A 411 4.85 13.80 -6.77
CA LEU A 411 5.64 13.32 -7.93
C LEU A 411 6.82 14.22 -8.24
N ARG A 412 6.63 15.55 -8.22
CA ARG A 412 7.73 16.51 -8.40
C ARG A 412 8.80 16.41 -7.32
N SER A 413 8.46 16.00 -6.09
CA SER A 413 9.42 15.85 -4.99
C SER A 413 10.42 14.70 -5.16
N VAL A 414 10.15 13.80 -6.11
CA VAL A 414 10.97 12.61 -6.41
C VAL A 414 11.35 12.53 -7.89
N ASP A 415 11.33 13.68 -8.58
CA ASP A 415 11.65 13.83 -10.00
C ASP A 415 10.86 12.80 -10.84
N TYR A 416 9.54 12.80 -10.64
CA TYR A 416 8.56 11.91 -11.28
C TYR A 416 8.87 10.42 -11.19
N GLY A 417 9.65 9.98 -10.19
CA GLY A 417 9.81 8.57 -9.86
C GLY A 417 8.68 8.00 -9.02
N ASN A 418 8.64 6.68 -8.90
CA ASN A 418 7.70 6.01 -8.02
C ASN A 418 7.95 6.41 -6.55
N PHE A 419 7.07 7.26 -6.01
CA PHE A 419 7.21 7.84 -4.67
C PHE A 419 7.25 6.76 -3.58
N ASP A 420 6.38 5.77 -3.69
CA ASP A 420 6.22 4.69 -2.69
C ASP A 420 7.46 3.79 -2.65
N GLN A 421 7.96 3.38 -3.82
CA GLN A 421 9.21 2.60 -3.93
C GLN A 421 10.42 3.40 -3.41
N LEU A 422 10.54 4.68 -3.78
CA LEU A 422 11.67 5.52 -3.38
C LEU A 422 11.66 5.86 -1.89
N THR A 423 10.49 5.96 -1.26
CA THR A 423 10.36 6.30 0.17
C THR A 423 10.22 5.09 1.08
N LYS A 424 10.00 3.89 0.50
CA LYS A 424 9.61 2.67 1.20
C LYS A 424 8.38 2.90 2.07
N THR A 425 7.33 3.43 1.44
CA THR A 425 6.00 3.67 2.03
C THR A 425 4.91 3.29 1.03
N ASN A 426 3.65 3.23 1.49
CA ASN A 426 2.49 2.95 0.65
C ASN A 426 1.58 4.19 0.59
N THR A 427 2.17 5.38 0.42
CA THR A 427 1.45 6.66 0.54
C THR A 427 0.48 6.84 -0.63
N MET A 428 0.95 6.62 -1.86
CA MET A 428 0.12 6.74 -3.06
C MET A 428 -0.87 5.57 -3.16
N GLU A 429 -0.41 4.34 -2.85
CA GLU A 429 -1.27 3.16 -2.80
C GLU A 429 -2.43 3.35 -1.79
N SER A 430 -2.14 3.76 -0.55
CA SER A 430 -3.19 4.01 0.46
C SER A 430 -4.13 5.16 0.06
N LEU A 431 -3.62 6.15 -0.68
CA LEU A 431 -4.43 7.25 -1.21
C LEU A 431 -5.46 6.72 -2.21
N PHE A 432 -5.07 5.83 -3.14
CA PHE A 432 -5.99 5.29 -4.14
C PHE A 432 -6.90 4.18 -3.60
N ASP A 433 -6.42 3.31 -2.72
CA ASP A 433 -7.22 2.21 -2.16
C ASP A 433 -8.36 2.71 -1.27
N SER A 434 -8.18 3.87 -0.62
CA SER A 434 -9.21 4.47 0.24
C SER A 434 -10.02 5.57 -0.45
N ALA A 435 -9.74 5.90 -1.72
CA ALA A 435 -10.36 7.03 -2.40
C ALA A 435 -11.77 6.74 -2.93
N HIS A 436 -12.67 7.74 -2.86
CA HIS A 436 -13.94 7.70 -3.58
C HIS A 436 -13.74 7.87 -5.10
N ASN A 437 -14.70 7.39 -5.92
CA ASN A 437 -14.63 7.47 -7.39
C ASN A 437 -14.40 8.88 -7.94
N HIS A 438 -14.94 9.93 -7.29
CA HIS A 438 -14.67 11.32 -7.67
C HIS A 438 -13.18 11.69 -7.54
N VAL A 439 -12.54 11.29 -6.44
CA VAL A 439 -11.10 11.54 -6.18
C VAL A 439 -10.24 10.73 -7.14
N LEU A 440 -10.61 9.48 -7.41
CA LEU A 440 -9.93 8.63 -8.39
C LEU A 440 -10.01 9.19 -9.80
N LYS A 441 -11.15 9.79 -10.18
CA LYS A 441 -11.31 10.47 -11.47
C LYS A 441 -10.38 11.67 -11.60
N ILE A 442 -10.35 12.55 -10.58
CA ILE A 442 -9.42 13.69 -10.56
C ILE A 442 -7.97 13.19 -10.63
N ALA A 443 -7.62 12.13 -9.89
CA ALA A 443 -6.29 11.54 -9.93
C ALA A 443 -5.94 11.02 -11.34
N ALA A 444 -6.86 10.34 -12.02
CA ALA A 444 -6.67 9.87 -13.38
C ALA A 444 -6.45 11.04 -14.37
N ASP A 445 -7.28 12.09 -14.30
CA ASP A 445 -7.16 13.29 -15.14
C ASP A 445 -5.80 14.00 -14.93
N VAL A 446 -5.33 14.07 -13.67
CA VAL A 446 -4.05 14.67 -13.30
C VAL A 446 -2.88 13.84 -13.82
N LEU A 447 -2.94 12.51 -13.72
CA LEU A 447 -1.91 11.62 -14.26
C LEU A 447 -1.85 11.71 -15.79
N MET A 448 -2.99 11.83 -16.47
CA MET A 448 -3.03 12.09 -17.91
C MET A 448 -2.47 13.47 -18.27
N SER A 449 -2.74 14.50 -17.47
CA SER A 449 -2.12 15.82 -17.65
C SER A 449 -0.60 15.78 -17.50
N ILE A 450 -0.05 14.95 -16.60
CA ILE A 450 1.40 14.77 -16.42
C ILE A 450 1.99 13.95 -17.58
N ALA A 451 1.26 12.96 -18.10
CA ALA A 451 1.66 12.19 -19.28
C ALA A 451 1.80 13.06 -20.53
N ALA A 452 0.92 14.05 -20.68
CA ALA A 452 0.88 14.98 -21.81
C ALA A 452 1.77 16.23 -21.61
N GLU A 453 2.47 16.38 -20.48
CA GLU A 453 3.31 17.54 -20.19
C GLU A 453 4.65 17.44 -20.93
N ASN A 454 4.92 18.40 -21.82
CA ASN A 454 6.20 18.49 -22.53
C ASN A 454 7.20 19.35 -21.74
N VAL A 455 8.10 18.70 -21.01
CA VAL A 455 9.15 19.36 -20.22
C VAL A 455 10.39 19.56 -21.09
N SER A 456 10.82 20.81 -21.27
CA SER A 456 12.03 21.15 -22.02
C SER A 456 13.30 20.64 -21.31
N ASP A 457 14.27 20.14 -22.08
CA ASP A 457 15.59 19.66 -21.60
C ASP A 457 15.59 18.37 -20.75
N GLU A 458 14.54 17.53 -20.82
CA GLU A 458 14.57 16.21 -20.17
C GLU A 458 15.39 15.16 -20.93
N GLU A 459 16.23 14.43 -20.19
CA GLU A 459 16.92 13.24 -20.71
C GLU A 459 15.93 12.10 -20.98
N GLU A 460 16.21 11.27 -22.00
CA GLU A 460 15.37 10.12 -22.36
C GLU A 460 15.11 9.16 -21.17
N LYS A 461 16.09 8.98 -20.30
CA LYS A 461 15.96 8.18 -19.07
C LYS A 461 14.95 8.77 -18.08
N GLN A 462 14.87 10.10 -17.99
CA GLN A 462 13.92 10.80 -17.12
C GLN A 462 12.50 10.74 -17.69
N VAL A 463 12.37 10.91 -19.01
CA VAL A 463 11.11 10.71 -19.74
C VAL A 463 10.58 9.29 -19.51
N MET A 464 11.42 8.27 -19.71
CA MET A 464 11.05 6.87 -19.48
C MET A 464 10.61 6.63 -18.04
N LYS A 465 11.35 7.16 -17.07
CA LYS A 465 11.01 7.04 -15.64
C LYS A 465 9.66 7.69 -15.32
N ARG A 466 9.37 8.87 -15.87
CA ARG A 466 8.08 9.55 -15.73
C ARG A 466 6.95 8.74 -16.34
N GLN A 467 7.11 8.31 -17.61
CA GLN A 467 6.12 7.50 -18.32
C GLN A 467 5.80 6.21 -17.55
N LYS A 468 6.81 5.42 -17.16
CA LYS A 468 6.63 4.18 -16.37
C LYS A 468 5.94 4.44 -15.03
N THR A 469 6.29 5.54 -14.35
CA THR A 469 5.66 5.91 -13.07
C THR A 469 4.19 6.27 -13.25
N VAL A 470 3.84 7.03 -14.30
CA VAL A 470 2.43 7.35 -14.60
C VAL A 470 1.63 6.09 -14.89
N ILE A 471 2.17 5.18 -15.71
CA ILE A 471 1.53 3.89 -16.02
C ILE A 471 1.33 3.06 -14.73
N ASP A 472 2.33 3.01 -13.85
CA ASP A 472 2.22 2.28 -12.58
C ASP A 472 1.12 2.85 -11.67
N LEU A 473 1.03 4.18 -11.53
CA LEU A 473 0.00 4.82 -10.70
C LEU A 473 -1.40 4.68 -11.31
N GLN A 474 -1.52 4.78 -12.64
CA GLN A 474 -2.77 4.47 -13.35
C GLN A 474 -3.18 3.01 -13.16
N SER A 475 -2.22 2.07 -13.14
CA SER A 475 -2.48 0.65 -12.83
C SER A 475 -3.04 0.46 -11.42
N GLN A 476 -2.53 1.21 -10.44
CA GLN A 476 -3.05 1.21 -9.07
C GLN A 476 -4.50 1.73 -9.02
N ILE A 477 -4.81 2.80 -9.76
CA ILE A 477 -6.20 3.31 -9.87
C ILE A 477 -7.11 2.25 -10.47
N VAL A 478 -6.73 1.63 -11.60
CA VAL A 478 -7.50 0.56 -12.26
C VAL A 478 -7.76 -0.60 -11.29
N ARG A 479 -6.74 -1.04 -10.55
CA ARG A 479 -6.87 -2.09 -9.54
C ARG A 479 -7.81 -1.68 -8.40
N SER A 480 -7.69 -0.47 -7.86
CA SER A 480 -8.56 0.03 -6.79
C SER A 480 -10.01 0.08 -7.24
N VAL A 481 -10.28 0.62 -8.44
CA VAL A 481 -11.62 0.67 -9.03
C VAL A 481 -12.23 -0.73 -9.18
N PHE A 482 -11.50 -1.70 -9.72
CA PHE A 482 -12.00 -3.07 -9.86
C PHE A 482 -12.20 -3.78 -8.52
N ASN A 483 -11.33 -3.55 -7.53
CA ASN A 483 -11.51 -4.10 -6.19
C ASN A 483 -12.76 -3.52 -5.51
N ASN A 484 -13.01 -2.22 -5.64
CA ASN A 484 -14.21 -1.57 -5.12
C ASN A 484 -15.48 -2.11 -5.80
N ALA A 485 -15.41 -2.38 -7.11
CA ALA A 485 -16.51 -3.00 -7.85
C ALA A 485 -16.80 -4.45 -7.41
N GLN A 486 -15.77 -5.23 -7.05
CA GLN A 486 -15.95 -6.59 -6.50
C GLN A 486 -16.64 -6.59 -5.14
N GLN A 487 -16.36 -5.59 -4.29
CA GLN A 487 -16.93 -5.52 -2.95
C GLN A 487 -18.40 -5.03 -2.94
N THR A 488 -18.85 -4.40 -4.03
CA THR A 488 -20.18 -3.78 -4.16
C THR A 488 -21.14 -4.69 -4.93
N GLU A 489 -21.35 -5.92 -4.44
CA GLU A 489 -22.34 -6.85 -5.00
C GLU A 489 -23.77 -6.31 -4.80
N GLY A 490 -24.47 -5.90 -5.88
CA GLY A 490 -25.95 -5.81 -5.88
C GLY A 490 -26.65 -4.52 -6.34
N SER A 491 -26.02 -3.55 -7.01
CA SER A 491 -26.74 -2.38 -7.58
C SER A 491 -26.45 -2.13 -9.07
N ASP A 492 -27.47 -1.71 -9.82
CA ASP A 492 -27.39 -1.29 -11.24
C ASP A 492 -26.48 -0.06 -11.49
N GLU A 493 -25.88 0.52 -10.44
CA GLU A 493 -24.96 1.67 -10.51
C GLU A 493 -23.52 1.28 -10.92
N GLN A 494 -23.21 -0.02 -11.04
CA GLN A 494 -21.88 -0.58 -11.36
C GLN A 494 -21.20 -0.02 -12.61
N ARG A 495 -21.94 0.53 -13.59
CA ARG A 495 -21.34 1.05 -14.84
C ARG A 495 -20.63 2.39 -14.65
N GLY A 496 -21.09 3.23 -13.70
CA GLY A 496 -20.46 4.52 -13.42
C GLY A 496 -19.13 4.38 -12.68
N ASP A 497 -19.03 3.38 -11.80
CA ASP A 497 -17.87 3.19 -10.94
C ASP A 497 -16.66 2.65 -11.69
N VAL A 498 -16.89 1.83 -12.72
CA VAL A 498 -15.82 1.17 -13.49
C VAL A 498 -15.35 2.01 -14.70
N GLN A 499 -16.08 3.05 -15.07
CA GLN A 499 -15.79 3.87 -16.26
C GLN A 499 -14.37 4.46 -16.23
N ILE A 500 -13.89 4.88 -15.06
CA ILE A 500 -12.54 5.44 -14.88
C ILE A 500 -11.47 4.42 -15.30
N ALA A 501 -11.63 3.16 -14.90
CA ALA A 501 -10.71 2.09 -15.27
C ALA A 501 -10.80 1.77 -16.77
N CYS A 502 -12.01 1.78 -17.33
CA CYS A 502 -12.22 1.62 -18.78
C CYS A 502 -11.50 2.71 -19.58
N ASP A 503 -11.66 3.97 -19.21
CA ASP A 503 -11.03 5.11 -19.91
C ASP A 503 -9.50 4.99 -19.92
N ILE A 504 -8.89 4.59 -18.79
CA ILE A 504 -7.45 4.35 -18.69
C ILE A 504 -7.02 3.17 -19.59
N MET A 505 -7.72 2.05 -19.52
CA MET A 505 -7.40 0.86 -20.33
C MET A 505 -7.56 1.14 -21.83
N ASP A 506 -8.55 1.94 -22.23
CA ASP A 506 -8.76 2.31 -23.62
C ASP A 506 -7.58 3.14 -24.16
N ILE A 507 -7.08 4.09 -23.37
CA ILE A 507 -5.88 4.87 -23.72
C ILE A 507 -4.67 3.94 -23.82
N TRP A 508 -4.47 3.05 -22.85
CA TRP A 508 -3.34 2.11 -22.87
C TRP A 508 -3.37 1.18 -24.05
N LEU A 509 -4.55 0.64 -24.37
CA LEU A 509 -4.73 -0.24 -25.51
C LEU A 509 -4.41 0.49 -26.82
N LEU A 510 -4.84 1.74 -26.94
CA LEU A 510 -4.60 2.56 -28.12
C LEU A 510 -3.11 2.93 -28.27
N GLU A 511 -2.45 3.35 -27.20
CA GLU A 511 -1.02 3.72 -27.18
C GLU A 511 -0.08 2.50 -27.29
N SER A 512 -0.54 1.33 -26.83
CA SER A 512 0.17 0.05 -26.99
C SER A 512 -0.04 -0.57 -28.37
N SER A 513 -1.12 -0.20 -29.05
CA SER A 513 -1.43 -0.70 -30.38
C SER A 513 -0.53 -0.09 -31.44
N SER A 514 -0.31 -0.83 -32.51
CA SER A 514 0.37 -0.34 -33.71
C SER A 514 -0.47 0.65 -34.55
N LEU A 515 -1.60 1.15 -34.03
CA LEU A 515 -2.53 2.00 -34.77
C LEU A 515 -2.14 3.49 -34.68
N PRO A 516 -2.40 4.29 -35.73
CA PRO A 516 -2.25 5.74 -35.64
C PRO A 516 -3.38 6.32 -34.77
N ALA A 517 -2.99 6.75 -33.58
CA ALA A 517 -3.87 7.28 -32.55
C ALA A 517 -3.56 8.75 -32.22
N PRO A 518 -4.52 9.51 -31.64
CA PRO A 518 -4.19 10.75 -30.96
C PRO A 518 -3.15 10.47 -29.86
N LYS A 519 -1.96 11.07 -29.99
CA LYS A 519 -0.87 10.90 -29.04
C LYS A 519 -1.26 11.52 -27.70
N SER A 520 -1.55 10.67 -26.73
CA SER A 520 -1.94 11.05 -25.36
C SER A 520 -0.73 11.32 -24.47
N TYR A 521 0.46 10.87 -24.90
CA TYR A 521 1.75 11.09 -24.23
C TYR A 521 2.60 12.10 -24.99
N ALA A 522 3.25 13.01 -24.26
CA ALA A 522 4.23 13.94 -24.80
C ALA A 522 5.49 13.99 -23.89
N PRO A 523 6.71 13.78 -24.42
CA PRO A 523 7.01 13.24 -25.76
C PRO A 523 6.44 11.82 -25.95
N GLU A 524 6.49 11.31 -27.18
CA GLU A 524 5.92 10.02 -27.56
C GLU A 524 6.40 8.87 -26.67
N LEU A 525 5.56 7.86 -26.49
CA LEU A 525 5.85 6.72 -25.62
C LEU A 525 7.09 5.98 -26.14
N LEU A 526 8.12 5.89 -25.30
CA LEU A 526 9.34 5.14 -25.60
C LEU A 526 9.04 3.64 -25.67
N GLU A 527 9.80 2.87 -26.46
CA GLU A 527 9.52 1.44 -26.68
C GLU A 527 9.51 0.65 -25.37
N ALA A 528 10.48 0.88 -24.48
CA ALA A 528 10.52 0.25 -23.16
C ALA A 528 9.37 0.68 -22.23
N SER A 529 8.78 1.86 -22.43
CA SER A 529 7.57 2.30 -21.73
C SER A 529 6.31 1.67 -22.33
N ARG A 530 6.30 1.43 -23.65
CA ARG A 530 5.23 0.74 -24.38
C ARG A 530 5.14 -0.73 -23.98
N GLU A 531 6.27 -1.42 -23.89
CA GLU A 531 6.31 -2.80 -23.38
C GLU A 531 5.80 -2.88 -21.94
N HIS A 532 6.25 -1.96 -21.07
CA HIS A 532 5.76 -1.85 -19.70
C HIS A 532 4.24 -1.58 -19.63
N MET A 533 3.70 -0.78 -20.55
CA MET A 533 2.26 -0.55 -20.66
C MET A 533 1.50 -1.81 -21.07
N LYS A 534 2.03 -2.60 -22.02
CA LYS A 534 1.44 -3.89 -22.43
C LYS A 534 1.36 -4.86 -21.25
N ASP A 535 2.41 -4.96 -20.44
CA ASP A 535 2.41 -5.79 -19.24
C ASP A 535 1.36 -5.34 -18.22
N ARG A 536 1.25 -4.03 -17.98
CA ARG A 536 0.25 -3.46 -17.07
C ARG A 536 -1.18 -3.63 -17.58
N LEU A 537 -1.38 -3.56 -18.89
CA LEU A 537 -2.68 -3.83 -19.54
C LEU A 537 -3.07 -5.32 -19.40
N GLY A 538 -2.12 -6.25 -19.57
CA GLY A 538 -2.35 -7.67 -19.31
C GLY A 538 -2.78 -7.93 -17.86
N LEU A 539 -2.14 -7.27 -16.89
CA LEU A 539 -2.55 -7.34 -15.48
C LEU A 539 -3.95 -6.72 -15.26
N ALA A 540 -4.26 -5.60 -15.89
CA ALA A 540 -5.59 -5.00 -15.81
C ALA A 540 -6.68 -5.96 -16.34
N PHE A 541 -6.43 -6.64 -17.46
CA PHE A 541 -7.32 -7.66 -17.97
C PHE A 541 -7.44 -8.86 -17.03
N GLU A 542 -6.36 -9.31 -16.40
CA GLU A 542 -6.45 -10.34 -15.34
C GLU A 542 -7.37 -9.91 -14.19
N HIS A 543 -7.30 -8.64 -13.76
CA HIS A 543 -8.20 -8.10 -12.75
C HIS A 543 -9.66 -8.05 -13.23
N THR A 544 -9.93 -7.74 -14.51
CA THR A 544 -11.30 -7.79 -15.05
C THR A 544 -11.90 -9.20 -15.00
N LEU A 545 -11.12 -10.26 -15.21
CA LEU A 545 -11.61 -11.65 -15.16
C LEU A 545 -12.20 -12.05 -13.80
N LYS A 546 -11.79 -11.36 -12.73
CA LYS A 546 -12.33 -11.58 -11.37
C LYS A 546 -13.73 -10.97 -11.18
N LEU A 547 -14.19 -10.11 -12.09
CA LEU A 547 -15.55 -9.53 -12.13
C LEU A 547 -16.55 -10.40 -12.93
N GLU A 548 -16.16 -11.62 -13.32
CA GLU A 548 -16.99 -12.59 -14.03
C GLU A 548 -17.70 -12.00 -15.26
N ALA A 549 -19.04 -12.04 -15.31
CA ALA A 549 -19.83 -11.55 -16.44
C ALA A 549 -19.66 -10.05 -16.71
N LEU A 550 -19.47 -9.22 -15.67
CA LEU A 550 -19.15 -7.80 -15.84
C LEU A 550 -17.75 -7.63 -16.46
N GLY A 551 -16.79 -8.44 -16.00
CA GLY A 551 -15.43 -8.48 -16.56
C GLY A 551 -15.40 -8.82 -18.04
N CYS A 552 -16.12 -9.86 -18.44
CA CYS A 552 -16.26 -10.24 -19.85
C CYS A 552 -16.82 -9.08 -20.70
N ARG A 553 -17.85 -8.38 -20.21
CA ARG A 553 -18.41 -7.22 -20.90
C ARG A 553 -17.40 -6.07 -21.04
N ILE A 554 -16.65 -5.78 -19.99
CA ILE A 554 -15.61 -4.73 -20.02
C ILE A 554 -14.54 -5.06 -21.07
N LEU A 555 -14.05 -6.31 -21.11
CA LEU A 555 -13.08 -6.75 -22.11
C LEU A 555 -13.64 -6.63 -23.53
N MET A 556 -14.89 -7.01 -23.73
CA MET A 556 -15.56 -6.88 -25.02
C MET A 556 -15.71 -5.42 -25.45
N ASP A 557 -16.17 -4.54 -24.56
CA ASP A 557 -16.33 -3.10 -24.82
C ASP A 557 -14.98 -2.43 -25.14
N THR A 558 -13.95 -2.71 -24.34
CA THR A 558 -12.58 -2.19 -24.55
C THR A 558 -11.99 -2.68 -25.87
N MET A 559 -12.18 -3.96 -26.21
CA MET A 559 -11.79 -4.46 -27.53
C MET A 559 -12.59 -3.75 -28.62
N LEU A 560 -13.93 -3.76 -28.58
CA LEU A 560 -14.78 -3.20 -29.64
C LEU A 560 -14.51 -1.73 -29.97
N ARG A 561 -13.92 -0.96 -29.05
CA ARG A 561 -13.43 0.41 -29.29
C ARG A 561 -12.24 0.49 -30.26
N LEU A 562 -11.42 -0.56 -30.39
CA LEU A 562 -10.36 -0.65 -31.39
C LEU A 562 -10.87 -0.88 -32.82
N LYS A 563 -12.15 -1.22 -32.99
CA LYS A 563 -12.73 -1.44 -34.31
C LYS A 563 -12.54 -0.16 -35.15
N PRO A 564 -11.76 -0.18 -36.25
CA PRO A 564 -11.52 1.02 -37.03
C PRO A 564 -12.83 1.53 -37.66
N VAL A 565 -13.15 2.80 -37.43
CA VAL A 565 -14.33 3.49 -37.99
C VAL A 565 -13.89 4.58 -38.96
N GLY A 566 -14.43 4.56 -40.18
CA GLY A 566 -14.27 5.65 -41.15
C GLY A 566 -12.86 5.78 -41.74
N THR A 567 -12.27 6.98 -41.70
CA THR A 567 -10.96 7.32 -42.30
C THR A 567 -9.78 6.54 -41.72
N HIS A 568 -9.86 6.08 -40.47
CA HIS A 568 -8.83 5.24 -39.86
C HIS A 568 -8.74 3.84 -40.52
N GLN A 569 -9.82 3.38 -41.15
CA GLN A 569 -9.87 2.08 -41.81
C GLN A 569 -8.78 1.92 -42.88
N GLN A 570 -8.49 2.98 -43.64
CA GLN A 570 -7.45 2.98 -44.68
C GLN A 570 -6.03 2.90 -44.10
N SER A 571 -5.79 3.49 -42.92
CA SER A 571 -4.48 3.48 -42.27
C SER A 571 -4.19 2.16 -41.53
N VAL A 572 -5.24 1.43 -41.16
CA VAL A 572 -5.12 0.10 -40.56
C VAL A 572 -4.95 -0.96 -41.65
N SER A 573 -5.69 -0.85 -42.76
CA SER A 573 -5.52 -1.71 -43.93
C SER A 573 -4.10 -1.66 -44.51
N SER A 574 -3.37 -0.55 -44.38
CA SER A 574 -1.97 -0.47 -44.86
C SER A 574 -0.94 -1.15 -43.94
N ARG A 575 -1.32 -1.53 -42.72
CA ARG A 575 -0.41 -2.14 -41.71
C ARG A 575 -0.53 -3.67 -41.65
N PHE A 576 -1.66 -4.22 -42.05
CA PHE A 576 -1.88 -5.66 -42.15
C PHE A 576 -1.82 -6.08 -43.62
N GLU A 577 -1.42 -7.32 -43.88
CA GLU A 577 -1.72 -7.93 -45.16
C GLU A 577 -3.23 -8.01 -45.36
N GLU A 578 -3.70 -7.85 -46.60
CA GLU A 578 -5.14 -7.82 -46.93
C GLU A 578 -5.89 -9.07 -46.40
N SER A 579 -5.24 -10.24 -46.45
CA SER A 579 -5.74 -11.50 -45.90
C SER A 579 -5.98 -11.43 -44.38
N VAL A 580 -4.98 -10.97 -43.63
CA VAL A 580 -5.02 -10.81 -42.16
C VAL A 580 -6.09 -9.80 -41.78
N TYR A 581 -6.19 -8.70 -42.52
CA TYR A 581 -7.18 -7.67 -42.27
C TYR A 581 -8.62 -8.18 -42.43
N VAL A 582 -8.88 -9.04 -43.42
CA VAL A 582 -10.20 -9.70 -43.59
C VAL A 582 -10.53 -10.60 -42.40
N LEU A 583 -9.58 -11.39 -41.90
CA LEU A 583 -9.78 -12.25 -40.71
C LEU A 583 -10.13 -11.41 -39.48
N VAL A 584 -9.38 -10.33 -39.24
CA VAL A 584 -9.62 -9.40 -38.12
C VAL A 584 -11.01 -8.74 -38.24
N GLN A 585 -11.44 -8.34 -39.44
CA GLN A 585 -12.79 -7.80 -39.65
C GLN A 585 -13.90 -8.83 -39.36
N GLN A 586 -13.70 -10.10 -39.75
CA GLN A 586 -14.65 -11.17 -39.44
C GLN A 586 -14.75 -11.40 -37.93
N ALA A 587 -13.62 -11.44 -37.23
CA ALA A 587 -13.55 -11.55 -35.78
C ALA A 587 -14.30 -10.41 -35.09
N TRP A 588 -14.10 -9.16 -35.52
CA TRP A 588 -14.83 -7.99 -35.01
C TRP A 588 -16.34 -8.10 -35.20
N LYS A 589 -16.77 -8.58 -36.37
CA LYS A 589 -18.20 -8.77 -36.65
C LYS A 589 -18.79 -9.82 -35.70
N ARG A 590 -18.10 -10.96 -35.53
CA ARG A 590 -18.53 -12.03 -34.62
C ARG A 590 -18.58 -11.56 -33.17
N LEU A 591 -17.56 -10.85 -32.70
CA LEU A 591 -17.53 -10.29 -31.35
C LEU A 591 -18.67 -9.27 -31.13
N SER A 592 -18.97 -8.44 -32.12
CA SER A 592 -20.11 -7.50 -32.07
C SER A 592 -21.46 -8.22 -32.04
N ASP A 593 -21.62 -9.31 -32.78
CA ASP A 593 -22.85 -10.12 -32.79
C ASP A 593 -23.05 -10.82 -31.43
N LEU A 594 -21.96 -11.35 -30.85
CA LEU A 594 -21.95 -11.96 -29.51
C LEU A 594 -22.27 -10.94 -28.42
N SER A 595 -21.70 -9.73 -28.51
CA SER A 595 -22.00 -8.62 -27.60
C SER A 595 -23.49 -8.28 -27.61
N GLY A 596 -24.05 -8.07 -28.80
CA GLY A 596 -25.48 -7.77 -28.94
C GLY A 596 -26.41 -8.91 -28.51
N ALA A 597 -25.95 -10.18 -28.60
CA ALA A 597 -26.70 -11.32 -28.08
C ALA A 597 -26.70 -11.38 -26.54
N LEU A 598 -25.56 -11.06 -25.91
CA LEU A 598 -25.41 -11.01 -24.46
C LEU A 598 -26.17 -9.83 -23.83
N GLU A 599 -26.27 -8.69 -24.51
CA GLU A 599 -27.07 -7.54 -24.06
C GLU A 599 -28.59 -7.78 -24.13
N ARG A 600 -29.05 -8.67 -25.02
CA ARG A 600 -30.49 -8.99 -25.19
C ARG A 600 -31.01 -10.02 -24.19
N LEU A 601 -30.14 -10.63 -23.38
CA LEU A 601 -30.56 -11.53 -22.29
C LEU A 601 -31.11 -10.68 -21.12
N PRO A 602 -32.40 -10.77 -20.77
CA PRO A 602 -32.95 -10.03 -19.65
C PRO A 602 -32.46 -10.62 -18.32
N GLN A 603 -31.94 -9.78 -17.43
CA GLN A 603 -31.88 -10.05 -15.98
C GLN A 603 -33.06 -9.31 -15.31
N PRO A 604 -33.76 -9.86 -14.29
CA PRO A 604 -33.74 -11.22 -13.75
C PRO A 604 -35.04 -12.00 -14.09
N PHE A 605 -34.94 -13.32 -14.23
CA PHE A 605 -36.13 -14.19 -14.25
C PHE A 605 -36.68 -14.39 -12.83
N PRO A 606 -38.01 -14.51 -12.65
CA PRO A 606 -38.62 -14.79 -11.36
C PRO A 606 -38.17 -16.14 -10.83
N THR A 607 -37.86 -16.18 -9.54
CA THR A 607 -37.64 -17.39 -8.74
C THR A 607 -38.85 -18.31 -8.85
N ASP A 608 -38.75 -19.36 -9.66
CA ASP A 608 -39.08 -20.73 -9.27
C ASP A 608 -39.00 -21.68 -10.48
N LYS A 609 -38.07 -22.64 -10.37
CA LYS A 609 -37.95 -23.92 -11.10
C LYS A 609 -37.00 -23.97 -12.33
N VAL A 610 -35.73 -24.32 -12.01
CA VAL A 610 -34.70 -25.10 -12.78
C VAL A 610 -33.94 -24.37 -13.91
N PRO A 611 -32.64 -24.66 -14.15
CA PRO A 611 -31.45 -24.63 -13.29
C PRO A 611 -30.60 -23.36 -13.56
N THR A 612 -29.90 -22.86 -12.55
CA THR A 612 -28.99 -21.71 -12.65
C THR A 612 -27.95 -21.97 -13.76
N GLN A 613 -27.98 -21.25 -14.89
CA GLN A 613 -26.86 -21.25 -15.82
C GLN A 613 -25.68 -20.58 -15.10
N SER A 614 -24.80 -21.39 -14.54
CA SER A 614 -23.54 -20.94 -13.93
C SER A 614 -22.71 -20.25 -15.00
N TYR A 615 -22.25 -19.02 -14.74
CA TYR A 615 -21.15 -18.44 -15.49
C TYR A 615 -19.91 -19.35 -15.34
N PRO A 616 -19.06 -19.49 -16.37
CA PRO A 616 -19.17 -18.93 -17.73
C PRO A 616 -20.02 -19.80 -18.69
N THR A 617 -20.75 -19.16 -19.60
CA THR A 617 -21.47 -19.86 -20.70
C THR A 617 -20.59 -19.93 -21.96
N PHE A 618 -20.95 -20.81 -22.90
CA PHE A 618 -20.25 -20.95 -24.19
C PHE A 618 -20.03 -19.61 -24.92
N SER A 619 -21.05 -18.74 -24.95
CA SER A 619 -20.94 -17.42 -25.58
C SER A 619 -19.94 -16.49 -24.87
N HIS A 620 -19.81 -16.60 -23.55
CA HIS A 620 -18.78 -15.87 -22.80
C HIS A 620 -17.38 -16.42 -23.14
N GLY A 621 -17.19 -17.74 -23.17
CA GLY A 621 -15.92 -18.37 -23.54
C GLY A 621 -15.43 -17.97 -24.93
N LEU A 622 -16.33 -18.01 -25.91
CA LEU A 622 -16.03 -17.61 -27.29
C LEU A 622 -15.70 -16.11 -27.38
N SER A 623 -16.42 -15.26 -26.65
CA SER A 623 -16.15 -13.82 -26.60
C SER A 623 -14.77 -13.53 -25.99
N LEU A 624 -14.42 -14.20 -24.88
CA LEU A 624 -13.10 -14.08 -24.25
C LEU A 624 -11.98 -14.57 -25.18
N LEU A 625 -12.19 -15.63 -25.94
CA LEU A 625 -11.22 -16.13 -26.92
C LEU A 625 -10.98 -15.13 -28.06
N TYR A 626 -12.05 -14.54 -28.60
CA TYR A 626 -11.90 -13.46 -29.60
C TYR A 626 -11.21 -12.23 -29.03
N CYS A 627 -11.54 -11.81 -27.81
CA CYS A 627 -10.85 -10.72 -27.13
C CYS A 627 -9.35 -11.02 -26.96
N LEU A 628 -8.99 -12.25 -26.56
CA LEU A 628 -7.61 -12.69 -26.41
C LEU A 628 -6.86 -12.62 -27.75
N LEU A 629 -7.41 -13.24 -28.79
CA LEU A 629 -6.78 -13.29 -30.12
C LEU A 629 -6.58 -11.89 -30.71
N LEU A 630 -7.62 -11.07 -30.69
CA LEU A 630 -7.52 -9.68 -31.16
C LEU A 630 -6.45 -8.92 -30.36
N PHE A 631 -6.45 -9.04 -29.04
CA PHE A 631 -5.46 -8.39 -28.19
C PHE A 631 -4.01 -8.80 -28.54
N GLN A 632 -3.75 -10.10 -28.74
CA GLN A 632 -2.42 -10.59 -29.12
C GLN A 632 -2.00 -10.04 -30.51
N ILE A 633 -2.89 -10.04 -31.49
CA ILE A 633 -2.63 -9.49 -32.83
C ILE A 633 -2.27 -7.99 -32.73
N TYR A 634 -2.99 -7.20 -31.93
CA TYR A 634 -2.71 -5.76 -31.78
C TYR A 634 -1.42 -5.46 -31.02
N ILE A 635 -1.00 -6.37 -30.13
CA ILE A 635 0.30 -6.29 -29.44
C ILE A 635 1.47 -6.61 -30.38
N GLY A 636 1.21 -7.31 -31.50
CA GLY A 636 2.19 -7.64 -32.53
C GLY A 636 2.54 -9.14 -32.62
N ASP A 637 1.74 -10.02 -32.02
CA ASP A 637 1.93 -11.46 -32.11
C ASP A 637 1.38 -12.02 -33.42
N THR A 638 2.25 -12.57 -34.26
CA THR A 638 1.91 -13.10 -35.58
C THR A 638 1.17 -14.44 -35.50
N ASP A 639 1.52 -15.29 -34.53
CA ASP A 639 0.94 -16.63 -34.37
C ASP A 639 -0.56 -16.56 -34.07
N ALA A 640 -0.98 -15.48 -33.40
CA ALA A 640 -2.39 -15.25 -33.08
C ALA A 640 -3.27 -15.08 -34.32
N VAL A 641 -2.70 -14.74 -35.49
CA VAL A 641 -3.45 -14.64 -36.76
C VAL A 641 -3.85 -16.02 -37.27
N GLU A 642 -2.94 -17.00 -37.22
CA GLU A 642 -3.22 -18.39 -37.62
C GLU A 642 -4.26 -19.00 -36.69
N LEU A 643 -4.08 -18.84 -35.38
CA LEU A 643 -5.06 -19.29 -34.38
C LEU A 643 -6.43 -18.61 -34.56
N LEU A 644 -6.48 -17.36 -35.05
CA LEU A 644 -7.75 -16.68 -35.33
C LEU A 644 -8.48 -17.29 -36.51
N GLN A 645 -7.75 -17.68 -37.57
CA GLN A 645 -8.31 -18.37 -38.71
C GLN A 645 -8.94 -19.70 -38.25
N ASP A 646 -8.20 -20.47 -37.46
CA ASP A 646 -8.66 -21.75 -36.89
C ASP A 646 -9.96 -21.58 -36.08
N VAL A 647 -10.02 -20.59 -35.17
CA VAL A 647 -11.25 -20.32 -34.39
C VAL A 647 -12.44 -19.98 -35.29
N LEU A 648 -12.23 -19.17 -36.34
CA LEU A 648 -13.28 -18.80 -37.28
C LEU A 648 -13.81 -20.02 -38.06
N GLU A 649 -12.92 -20.94 -38.45
CA GLU A 649 -13.30 -22.20 -39.11
C GLU A 649 -14.04 -23.13 -38.16
N TYR A 650 -13.52 -23.35 -36.94
CA TYR A 650 -14.17 -24.21 -35.94
C TYR A 650 -15.54 -23.70 -35.52
N GLN A 651 -15.72 -22.38 -35.37
CA GLN A 651 -17.04 -21.82 -35.10
C GLN A 651 -18.01 -22.07 -36.26
N GLN A 652 -17.58 -21.95 -37.52
CA GLN A 652 -18.45 -22.25 -38.67
C GLN A 652 -18.87 -23.72 -38.69
N HIS A 653 -17.94 -24.63 -38.40
CA HIS A 653 -18.24 -26.05 -38.24
C HIS A 653 -19.20 -26.32 -37.07
N TRP A 654 -19.06 -25.58 -35.97
CA TRP A 654 -19.97 -25.64 -34.82
C TRP A 654 -21.39 -25.16 -35.18
N GLU A 655 -21.51 -24.02 -35.89
CA GLU A 655 -22.79 -23.45 -36.34
C GLU A 655 -23.49 -24.31 -37.41
N ALA A 656 -22.71 -25.04 -38.23
CA ALA A 656 -23.22 -25.92 -39.28
C ALA A 656 -23.81 -27.25 -38.76
N ARG A 657 -23.45 -27.69 -37.54
CA ARG A 657 -24.00 -28.90 -36.90
C ARG A 657 -25.44 -28.65 -36.42
N LYS A 658 -26.43 -28.81 -37.32
CA LYS A 658 -27.85 -28.93 -36.92
C LYS A 658 -28.15 -30.31 -36.33
N PRO A 659 -29.12 -30.43 -35.40
CA PRO A 659 -29.46 -31.68 -34.72
C PRO A 659 -30.35 -32.54 -35.63
N LYS A 660 -29.77 -33.14 -36.67
CA LYS A 660 -30.37 -34.32 -37.34
C LYS A 660 -29.24 -35.28 -37.68
N GLY A 661 -29.35 -36.47 -37.09
CA GLY A 661 -28.29 -37.45 -37.01
C GLY A 661 -27.67 -37.83 -38.35
N SER A 662 -26.35 -37.78 -38.39
CA SER A 662 -25.50 -38.76 -39.07
C SER A 662 -24.12 -38.67 -38.43
N SER A 663 -23.70 -39.77 -37.84
CA SER A 663 -22.36 -39.97 -37.30
C SER A 663 -21.33 -40.02 -38.44
N ASP A 664 -20.71 -38.90 -38.78
CA ASP A 664 -19.40 -38.94 -39.43
C ASP A 664 -18.34 -38.95 -38.32
N ARG A 665 -17.73 -40.13 -38.12
CA ARG A 665 -16.73 -40.41 -37.08
C ARG A 665 -15.34 -39.80 -37.36
N THR A 666 -15.20 -38.96 -38.39
CA THR A 666 -13.92 -38.39 -38.85
C THR A 666 -13.84 -36.87 -38.73
N ALA A 667 -14.91 -36.18 -38.31
CA ALA A 667 -14.86 -34.75 -38.03
C ALA A 667 -14.52 -34.51 -36.55
N HIS A 668 -13.27 -34.13 -36.27
CA HIS A 668 -12.81 -33.69 -34.94
C HIS A 668 -13.85 -32.77 -34.30
N ASN A 669 -14.19 -33.00 -33.02
CA ASN A 669 -15.15 -32.15 -32.35
C ASN A 669 -14.54 -30.74 -32.25
N PRO A 670 -15.21 -29.69 -32.73
CA PRO A 670 -14.69 -28.33 -32.65
C PRO A 670 -14.36 -27.89 -31.21
N ALA A 671 -14.95 -28.49 -30.17
CA ALA A 671 -14.54 -28.25 -28.77
C ALA A 671 -13.12 -28.76 -28.47
N ASP A 672 -12.72 -29.90 -29.03
CA ASP A 672 -11.39 -30.49 -28.81
C ASP A 672 -10.31 -29.67 -29.53
N ALA A 673 -10.64 -29.18 -30.72
CA ALA A 673 -9.76 -28.25 -31.44
C ALA A 673 -9.55 -26.93 -30.66
N MET A 674 -10.58 -26.45 -29.94
CA MET A 674 -10.42 -25.30 -29.06
C MET A 674 -9.52 -25.58 -27.84
N VAL A 675 -9.42 -26.85 -27.39
CA VAL A 675 -8.48 -27.22 -26.32
C VAL A 675 -7.03 -27.06 -26.80
N GLU A 676 -6.72 -27.42 -28.04
CA GLU A 676 -5.38 -27.22 -28.63
C GLU A 676 -5.00 -25.74 -28.70
N ILE A 677 -5.95 -24.87 -29.09
CA ILE A 677 -5.75 -23.42 -29.09
C ILE A 677 -5.53 -22.89 -27.66
N ILE A 678 -6.25 -23.43 -26.68
CA ILE A 678 -6.05 -23.06 -25.26
C ILE A 678 -4.67 -23.52 -24.78
N LEU A 679 -4.21 -24.71 -25.20
CA LEU A 679 -2.90 -25.24 -24.85
C LEU A 679 -1.76 -24.41 -25.45
N SER A 680 -1.89 -23.94 -26.70
CA SER A 680 -0.88 -23.07 -27.33
C SER A 680 -0.68 -21.78 -26.52
N PHE A 681 -1.77 -21.15 -26.05
CA PHE A 681 -1.68 -19.98 -25.16
C PHE A 681 -1.21 -20.33 -23.74
N ALA A 682 -1.62 -21.46 -23.18
CA ALA A 682 -1.19 -21.90 -21.86
C ALA A 682 0.32 -22.23 -21.81
N SER A 683 0.92 -22.58 -22.94
CA SER A 683 2.36 -22.85 -23.05
C SER A 683 3.22 -21.61 -22.73
N ARG A 684 2.71 -20.40 -22.99
CA ARG A 684 3.44 -19.14 -22.89
C ARG A 684 3.46 -18.57 -21.46
N PRO A 685 4.59 -18.00 -20.99
CA PRO A 685 4.75 -17.53 -19.61
C PRO A 685 4.06 -16.19 -19.32
N SER A 686 2.74 -16.21 -19.15
CA SER A 686 1.96 -15.03 -18.74
C SER A 686 0.89 -15.37 -17.70
N LYS A 687 0.78 -14.53 -16.66
CA LYS A 687 -0.26 -14.65 -15.62
C LYS A 687 -1.66 -14.39 -16.19
N PHE A 688 -1.77 -13.42 -17.10
CA PHE A 688 -3.00 -13.17 -17.83
C PHE A 688 -3.40 -14.37 -18.67
N LEU A 689 -2.47 -14.93 -19.47
CA LEU A 689 -2.75 -16.12 -20.30
C LEU A 689 -3.17 -17.33 -19.45
N ARG A 690 -2.47 -17.60 -18.35
CA ARG A 690 -2.86 -18.66 -17.39
C ARG A 690 -4.28 -18.47 -16.85
N SER A 691 -4.66 -17.24 -16.52
CA SER A 691 -5.99 -16.96 -15.93
C SER A 691 -7.10 -17.00 -16.96
N ILE A 692 -6.89 -16.39 -18.13
CA ILE A 692 -7.92 -16.33 -19.18
C ILE A 692 -8.14 -17.69 -19.83
N THR A 693 -7.10 -18.50 -20.04
CA THR A 693 -7.22 -19.86 -20.60
C THR A 693 -8.08 -20.76 -19.72
N VAL A 694 -7.93 -20.69 -18.39
CA VAL A 694 -8.81 -21.42 -17.45
C VAL A 694 -10.26 -20.96 -17.58
N ARG A 695 -10.52 -19.64 -17.63
CA ARG A 695 -11.88 -19.10 -17.79
C ARG A 695 -12.53 -19.45 -19.13
N ILE A 696 -11.75 -19.43 -20.21
CA ILE A 696 -12.19 -19.87 -21.53
C ILE A 696 -12.52 -21.36 -21.49
N PHE A 697 -11.63 -22.19 -20.93
CA PHE A 697 -11.81 -23.64 -20.82
C PHE A 697 -13.04 -24.02 -19.98
N GLU A 698 -13.32 -23.32 -18.88
CA GLU A 698 -14.54 -23.53 -18.08
C GLU A 698 -15.83 -23.47 -18.91
N ALA A 699 -15.88 -22.57 -19.90
CA ALA A 699 -17.03 -22.41 -20.78
C ALA A 699 -17.17 -23.53 -21.81
N PHE A 700 -16.06 -24.12 -22.26
CA PHE A 700 -16.03 -25.20 -23.25
C PHE A 700 -16.04 -26.60 -22.63
N ALA A 701 -15.65 -26.73 -21.36
CA ALA A 701 -15.56 -28.00 -20.63
C ALA A 701 -16.79 -28.94 -20.77
N PRO A 702 -18.05 -28.47 -20.79
CA PRO A 702 -19.21 -29.35 -20.99
C PRO A 702 -19.23 -30.07 -22.34
N PHE A 703 -18.48 -29.59 -23.33
CA PHE A 703 -18.52 -30.04 -24.72
C PHE A 703 -17.27 -30.81 -25.17
N VAL A 704 -16.24 -30.86 -24.32
CA VAL A 704 -14.95 -31.54 -24.58
C VAL A 704 -15.16 -33.06 -24.57
N THR A 705 -14.53 -33.76 -25.52
CA THR A 705 -14.58 -35.23 -25.62
C THR A 705 -13.35 -35.88 -25.00
N GLY A 706 -13.25 -37.21 -25.10
CA GLY A 706 -12.05 -37.94 -24.68
C GLY A 706 -10.78 -37.46 -25.39
N ASP A 707 -10.86 -37.12 -26.68
CA ASP A 707 -9.72 -36.69 -27.49
C ASP A 707 -9.14 -35.36 -26.99
N GLY A 708 -10.01 -34.39 -26.63
CA GLY A 708 -9.56 -33.11 -26.07
C GLY A 708 -8.97 -33.23 -24.66
N LEU A 709 -9.48 -34.15 -23.84
CA LEU A 709 -8.85 -34.48 -22.56
C LEU A 709 -7.51 -35.21 -22.74
N GLU A 710 -7.38 -35.97 -23.83
CA GLU A 710 -6.12 -36.62 -24.20
C GLU A 710 -5.02 -35.62 -24.53
N SER A 711 -5.34 -34.55 -25.24
CA SER A 711 -4.40 -33.44 -25.47
C SER A 711 -3.87 -32.83 -24.16
N LEU A 712 -4.72 -32.65 -23.14
CA LEU A 712 -4.29 -32.13 -21.84
C LEU A 712 -3.30 -33.08 -21.14
N TRP A 713 -3.57 -34.38 -21.10
CA TRP A 713 -2.68 -35.30 -20.40
C TRP A 713 -1.41 -35.62 -21.18
N ARG A 714 -1.41 -35.60 -22.52
CA ARG A 714 -0.18 -35.76 -23.33
C ARG A 714 0.91 -34.75 -22.94
N VAL A 715 0.51 -33.53 -22.57
CA VAL A 715 1.43 -32.53 -22.01
C VAL A 715 2.03 -32.97 -20.67
N LEU A 716 1.28 -33.67 -19.84
CA LEU A 716 1.76 -34.17 -18.55
C LEU A 716 2.80 -35.29 -18.69
N GLU A 717 2.74 -36.09 -19.77
CA GLU A 717 3.68 -37.17 -20.03
C GLU A 717 5.07 -36.72 -20.51
N ALA A 718 5.15 -35.59 -21.22
CA ALA A 718 6.41 -35.20 -21.83
C ALA A 718 7.51 -34.90 -20.76
N LYS A 719 8.75 -35.24 -21.10
CA LYS A 719 9.87 -35.28 -20.14
C LYS A 719 10.24 -33.88 -19.63
N GLU A 720 10.65 -33.78 -18.37
CA GLU A 720 11.09 -32.52 -17.74
C GLU A 720 12.56 -32.20 -18.08
N ASN A 721 12.87 -32.10 -19.37
CA ASN A 721 14.20 -31.80 -19.89
C ASN A 721 14.11 -30.98 -21.20
N THR A 722 15.27 -30.60 -21.74
CA THR A 722 15.36 -29.86 -23.02
C THR A 722 14.70 -30.59 -24.19
N GLN A 723 14.79 -31.93 -24.23
CA GLN A 723 14.11 -32.75 -25.23
C GLN A 723 12.58 -32.67 -25.12
N GLY A 724 12.04 -32.66 -23.90
CA GLY A 724 10.60 -32.50 -23.69
C GLY A 724 10.11 -31.09 -24.02
N GLN A 725 10.93 -30.06 -23.81
CA GLN A 725 10.62 -28.71 -24.29
C GLN A 725 10.61 -28.66 -25.83
N GLN A 726 11.60 -29.23 -26.50
CA GLN A 726 11.60 -29.28 -27.98
C GLN A 726 10.39 -30.05 -28.53
N ALA A 727 10.06 -31.20 -27.92
CA ALA A 727 8.90 -32.00 -28.30
C ALA A 727 7.54 -31.31 -28.07
N MET A 728 7.46 -30.35 -27.14
CA MET A 728 6.22 -29.61 -26.82
C MET A 728 6.06 -28.29 -27.58
N PHE A 729 7.16 -27.67 -28.03
CA PHE A 729 7.18 -26.27 -28.49
C PHE A 729 7.71 -26.07 -29.91
N GLN A 730 8.25 -27.08 -30.59
CA GLN A 730 8.65 -26.99 -32.00
C GLN A 730 7.82 -27.93 -32.87
N GLU A 731 6.81 -27.39 -33.56
CA GLU A 731 6.14 -28.08 -34.66
C GLU A 731 6.93 -27.86 -35.97
N GLY A 732 7.36 -28.96 -36.61
CA GLY A 732 7.77 -28.95 -38.02
C GLY A 732 9.27 -28.91 -38.30
N GLY A 733 10.00 -29.99 -37.98
CA GLY A 733 11.38 -30.19 -38.44
C GLY A 733 11.80 -31.65 -38.27
N LEU A 734 11.58 -32.46 -39.31
CA LEU A 734 12.22 -33.76 -39.46
C LEU A 734 13.72 -33.54 -39.68
N ASP A 735 14.49 -33.40 -38.61
CA ASP A 735 15.92 -33.71 -38.60
C ASP A 735 16.24 -34.40 -37.27
N MET A 736 15.97 -35.70 -37.22
CA MET A 736 16.73 -36.60 -36.35
C MET A 736 18.14 -36.69 -36.93
N GLU A 737 19.02 -35.74 -36.60
CA GLU A 737 20.43 -36.05 -36.55
C GLU A 737 20.68 -36.78 -35.22
N ASP A 738 20.88 -38.10 -35.33
CA ASP A 738 21.42 -38.96 -34.28
C ASP A 738 22.72 -38.34 -33.75
N SER A 739 22.63 -37.57 -32.67
CA SER A 739 23.79 -37.28 -31.82
C SER A 739 23.94 -38.44 -30.85
N GLU A 740 24.66 -39.46 -31.31
CA GLU A 740 25.15 -40.53 -30.46
C GLU A 740 25.91 -39.97 -29.24
N ASP A 741 25.57 -40.53 -28.07
CA ASP A 741 26.35 -40.56 -26.83
C ASP A 741 26.91 -39.26 -26.23
N ALA A 742 26.18 -38.76 -25.22
CA ALA A 742 26.82 -38.20 -24.02
C ALA A 742 26.04 -38.62 -22.77
N SER A 743 25.98 -39.93 -22.53
CA SER A 743 25.77 -40.48 -21.19
C SER A 743 27.01 -40.20 -20.34
N VAL A 744 27.03 -39.06 -19.66
CA VAL A 744 27.94 -38.84 -18.52
C VAL A 744 27.08 -38.66 -17.28
N ASP A 745 26.50 -39.77 -16.87
CA ASP A 745 26.07 -39.98 -15.49
C ASP A 745 27.35 -40.15 -14.67
N SER A 746 27.90 -39.04 -14.19
CA SER A 746 29.02 -39.06 -13.25
C SER A 746 28.45 -39.28 -11.87
N ASP A 747 28.33 -40.54 -11.49
CA ASP A 747 28.26 -41.02 -10.11
C ASP A 747 29.32 -40.28 -9.27
N VAL A 748 28.89 -39.38 -8.40
CA VAL A 748 29.72 -38.91 -7.28
C VAL A 748 29.18 -39.59 -6.04
N GLU A 749 29.90 -40.66 -5.64
CA GLU A 749 29.78 -41.32 -4.36
C GLU A 749 29.71 -40.27 -3.23
N VAL A 750 28.60 -40.28 -2.50
CA VAL A 750 28.48 -39.57 -1.22
C VAL A 750 29.36 -40.32 -0.21
N GLU A 751 30.59 -39.86 -0.05
CA GLU A 751 31.44 -40.27 1.07
C GLU A 751 30.74 -39.90 2.38
N SER A 752 30.27 -40.95 3.06
CA SER A 752 29.66 -40.89 4.38
C SER A 752 30.76 -40.89 5.44
N LEU A 753 30.83 -39.85 6.26
CA LEU A 753 31.50 -39.87 7.57
C LEU A 753 30.69 -39.01 8.58
N PRO A 754 30.74 -39.35 9.88
CA PRO A 754 29.57 -39.87 10.58
C PRO A 754 28.90 -38.91 11.57
N ASP A 755 27.74 -39.37 12.05
CA ASP A 755 26.97 -38.89 13.20
C ASP A 755 27.80 -38.36 14.37
N ALA A 756 27.40 -37.17 14.83
CA ALA A 756 27.53 -36.76 16.22
C ALA A 756 26.15 -36.28 16.70
N GLU A 757 25.39 -37.21 17.32
CA GLU A 757 24.21 -36.89 18.11
C GLU A 757 24.56 -36.00 19.31
N GLY A 758 23.68 -35.06 19.66
CA GLY A 758 23.84 -34.26 20.87
C GLY A 758 22.83 -33.14 21.13
N LEU A 759 21.54 -33.48 21.23
CA LEU A 759 20.51 -32.86 22.09
C LEU A 759 20.08 -31.38 21.85
N ALA A 760 18.80 -31.22 21.49
CA ALA A 760 17.74 -30.57 22.29
C ALA A 760 16.80 -29.66 21.46
N SER A 761 15.52 -29.94 21.69
CA SER A 761 14.28 -29.41 21.11
C SER A 761 14.01 -27.91 21.31
N GLY A 762 13.33 -27.33 20.30
CA GLY A 762 12.22 -26.38 20.51
C GLY A 762 12.43 -24.95 20.01
N GLU A 763 11.86 -24.59 18.86
CA GLU A 763 10.74 -23.63 18.74
C GLU A 763 10.46 -23.27 17.26
N HIS A 764 9.17 -23.04 16.99
CA HIS A 764 8.59 -22.63 15.72
C HIS A 764 9.15 -21.28 15.22
N GLU A 765 9.53 -21.20 13.93
CA GLU A 765 9.41 -19.95 13.18
C GLU A 765 8.66 -20.17 11.86
N SER A 766 7.62 -19.36 11.71
CA SER A 766 6.73 -19.23 10.56
C SER A 766 7.46 -18.73 9.32
N ILE A 767 7.42 -19.52 8.25
CA ILE A 767 7.91 -19.10 6.92
C ILE A 767 6.84 -18.20 6.29
N SER A 768 7.05 -16.89 6.43
CA SER A 768 6.34 -15.87 5.66
C SER A 768 6.80 -15.95 4.20
N SER A 769 5.91 -16.40 3.32
CA SER A 769 6.08 -16.38 1.87
C SER A 769 6.04 -14.94 1.34
N SER A 770 7.22 -14.33 1.15
CA SER A 770 7.38 -13.11 0.38
C SER A 770 7.61 -13.48 -1.09
N GLU A 771 6.51 -13.65 -1.82
CA GLU A 771 6.47 -13.62 -3.28
C GLU A 771 6.81 -12.20 -3.76
N GLY A 772 7.88 -12.05 -4.54
CA GLY A 772 8.21 -10.78 -5.16
C GLY A 772 9.65 -10.69 -5.63
N SER A 773 9.98 -11.34 -6.73
CA SER A 773 11.10 -10.91 -7.58
C SER A 773 10.98 -11.50 -8.99
N SER A 774 10.24 -10.83 -9.87
CA SER A 774 10.44 -10.93 -11.31
C SER A 774 11.66 -10.07 -11.66
N GLN A 775 12.84 -10.68 -11.63
CA GLN A 775 14.03 -10.10 -12.26
C GLN A 775 13.89 -10.33 -13.77
N LEU A 776 13.76 -9.23 -14.51
CA LEU A 776 13.87 -9.21 -15.97
C LEU A 776 15.30 -9.61 -16.36
N GLU A 777 15.45 -10.70 -17.10
CA GLU A 777 16.70 -11.03 -17.78
C GLU A 777 16.76 -10.23 -19.10
N HIS A 778 17.68 -9.27 -19.19
CA HIS A 778 18.16 -8.73 -20.46
C HIS A 778 19.10 -9.80 -21.06
N SER A 779 18.60 -10.65 -21.96
CA SER A 779 19.38 -11.75 -22.55
C SER A 779 19.82 -11.45 -24.00
N GLY A 780 20.31 -10.23 -24.25
CA GLY A 780 20.75 -9.83 -25.60
C GLY A 780 22.09 -9.09 -25.64
N ASP A 781 22.30 -8.16 -24.70
CA ASP A 781 23.50 -7.28 -24.74
C ASP A 781 24.70 -7.80 -23.94
N GLU A 782 24.50 -8.75 -22.99
CA GLU A 782 25.61 -9.29 -22.18
C GLU A 782 26.54 -10.22 -22.99
N GLU A 783 26.02 -10.95 -23.99
CA GLU A 783 26.83 -11.89 -24.77
C GLU A 783 27.84 -11.20 -25.69
N ASP A 784 27.46 -10.08 -26.31
CA ASP A 784 28.31 -9.32 -27.23
C ASP A 784 29.39 -8.49 -26.49
N GLU A 785 29.06 -7.92 -25.33
CA GLU A 785 30.00 -7.17 -24.50
C GLU A 785 31.03 -8.10 -23.82
N GLU A 786 30.62 -9.34 -23.50
CA GLU A 786 31.50 -10.39 -22.95
C GLU A 786 32.39 -11.07 -24.01
N LEU A 787 31.89 -11.26 -25.25
CA LEU A 787 32.73 -11.72 -26.37
C LEU A 787 33.85 -10.71 -26.67
N ALA A 788 33.52 -9.41 -26.68
CA ALA A 788 34.49 -8.34 -26.88
C ALA A 788 35.54 -8.30 -25.75
N ALA A 789 35.13 -8.53 -24.50
CA ALA A 789 36.04 -8.61 -23.36
C ALA A 789 36.96 -9.85 -23.43
N PHE A 790 36.45 -10.99 -23.92
CA PHE A 790 37.23 -12.21 -24.16
C PHE A 790 38.26 -12.01 -25.28
N ASP A 791 37.85 -11.44 -26.41
CA ASP A 791 38.75 -11.15 -27.54
C ASP A 791 39.82 -10.13 -27.12
N ALA A 792 39.48 -9.16 -26.28
CA ALA A 792 40.46 -8.23 -25.68
C ALA A 792 41.43 -8.93 -24.72
N ALA A 793 40.97 -9.87 -23.89
CA ALA A 793 41.81 -10.64 -22.99
C ALA A 793 42.72 -11.62 -23.74
N LEU A 794 42.22 -12.24 -24.82
CA LEU A 794 42.97 -13.14 -25.69
C LEU A 794 44.00 -12.37 -26.52
N ALA A 795 43.64 -11.20 -27.05
CA ALA A 795 44.56 -10.28 -27.72
C ALA A 795 45.66 -9.78 -26.77
N SER A 796 45.31 -9.46 -25.52
CA SER A 796 46.29 -9.11 -24.48
C SER A 796 47.20 -10.28 -24.09
N ALA A 797 46.71 -11.51 -24.11
CA ALA A 797 47.50 -12.71 -23.80
C ALA A 797 48.44 -13.10 -24.94
N LEU A 798 48.03 -12.91 -26.20
CA LEU A 798 48.79 -13.22 -27.41
C LEU A 798 49.65 -12.05 -27.92
N GLY A 799 49.56 -10.87 -27.29
CA GLY A 799 50.30 -9.67 -27.68
C GLY A 799 49.88 -9.05 -29.02
N THR A 800 48.73 -9.44 -29.56
CA THR A 800 48.18 -8.90 -30.81
C THR A 800 47.25 -7.72 -30.53
N ARG A 801 47.22 -6.71 -31.40
CA ARG A 801 46.32 -5.55 -31.22
C ARG A 801 44.86 -5.97 -31.54
N PRO A 802 43.84 -5.51 -30.78
CA PRO A 802 42.44 -5.83 -31.08
C PRO A 802 42.02 -5.34 -32.47
N PHE A 803 41.25 -6.15 -33.19
CA PHE A 803 40.68 -5.81 -34.49
C PHE A 803 39.37 -5.02 -34.25
N ASP A 804 39.40 -3.70 -34.31
CA ASP A 804 38.19 -2.88 -34.24
C ASP A 804 37.39 -2.94 -35.55
N GLN A 805 36.16 -3.48 -35.50
CA GLN A 805 35.17 -3.34 -36.56
C GLN A 805 34.54 -1.95 -36.50
N ASN A 806 35.22 -0.93 -37.05
CA ASN A 806 34.61 0.26 -37.66
C ASN A 806 35.69 1.17 -38.27
N GLY A 807 36.01 0.95 -39.55
CA GLY A 807 36.85 1.88 -40.32
C GLY A 807 37.53 1.26 -41.54
N MET A 808 36.89 1.33 -42.70
CA MET A 808 37.57 1.18 -43.99
C MET A 808 38.55 2.35 -44.20
N ALA A 809 39.85 2.06 -44.17
CA ALA A 809 40.96 2.67 -44.95
C ALA A 809 42.26 2.68 -44.13
N ASP A 810 43.19 1.77 -44.41
CA ASP A 810 44.34 2.07 -45.27
C ASP A 810 45.33 0.89 -45.21
N ALA A 811 45.66 0.36 -46.39
CA ALA A 811 46.65 -0.68 -46.56
C ALA A 811 48.02 -0.02 -46.73
N SER A 812 48.85 -0.06 -45.69
CA SER A 812 50.30 0.01 -45.85
C SER A 812 50.99 -0.95 -44.89
N ILE A 813 51.20 -2.16 -45.41
CA ILE A 813 52.12 -3.15 -44.88
C ILE A 813 53.51 -2.52 -44.88
N SER A 814 54.10 -2.30 -43.70
CA SER A 814 55.54 -2.25 -43.53
C SER A 814 55.97 -3.47 -42.72
N ASP A 815 56.54 -4.44 -43.42
CA ASP A 815 57.33 -5.54 -42.88
C ASP A 815 58.35 -5.02 -41.85
N SER A 816 58.27 -5.54 -40.65
CA SER A 816 59.44 -5.74 -39.80
C SER A 816 59.21 -7.02 -38.99
N SER A 817 59.49 -8.15 -39.64
CA SER A 817 59.75 -9.41 -38.97
C SER A 817 60.94 -9.26 -38.02
N SER A 818 60.70 -9.10 -36.73
CA SER A 818 61.67 -9.52 -35.72
C SER A 818 61.22 -10.89 -35.23
N ASP A 819 61.81 -11.94 -35.79
CA ASP A 819 61.89 -13.26 -35.17
C ASP A 819 62.47 -13.05 -33.76
N ILE A 820 61.59 -13.01 -32.77
CA ILE A 820 61.96 -13.16 -31.37
C ILE A 820 61.91 -14.66 -31.15
N ASP A 821 63.08 -15.31 -31.09
CA ASP A 821 63.23 -16.67 -30.59
C ASP A 821 62.66 -16.70 -29.16
N MET A 822 61.40 -17.10 -29.02
CA MET A 822 60.76 -17.29 -27.71
C MET A 822 61.43 -18.49 -27.05
N ASP A 823 61.98 -18.28 -25.84
CA ASP A 823 62.60 -19.33 -25.03
C ASP A 823 61.54 -20.36 -24.61
N ASP A 824 61.92 -21.62 -24.41
CA ASP A 824 60.97 -22.72 -24.11
C ASP A 824 60.13 -22.43 -22.83
N ASP A 825 60.71 -21.66 -21.89
CA ASP A 825 60.04 -21.21 -20.67
C ASP A 825 58.97 -20.13 -20.92
N GLU A 826 59.16 -19.24 -21.90
CA GLU A 826 58.14 -18.24 -22.28
C GLU A 826 56.96 -18.88 -23.04
N MET A 827 57.22 -19.93 -23.82
CA MET A 827 56.17 -20.71 -24.48
C MET A 827 55.29 -21.44 -23.47
N LEU A 828 55.90 -22.02 -22.42
CA LEU A 828 55.19 -22.65 -21.30
C LEU A 828 54.33 -21.65 -20.53
N GLU A 829 54.84 -20.45 -20.23
CA GLU A 829 54.05 -19.40 -19.56
C GLU A 829 52.83 -18.96 -20.37
N LEU A 830 52.98 -18.80 -21.70
CA LEU A 830 51.88 -18.47 -22.61
C LEU A 830 50.81 -19.56 -22.62
N ASP A 831 51.22 -20.83 -22.67
CA ASP A 831 50.34 -21.99 -22.69
C ASP A 831 49.56 -22.12 -21.37
N THR A 832 50.19 -21.86 -20.22
CA THR A 832 49.48 -21.78 -18.93
C THR A 832 48.42 -20.67 -18.89
N LYS A 833 48.71 -19.49 -19.45
CA LYS A 833 47.75 -18.37 -19.49
C LYS A 833 46.59 -18.67 -20.44
N LEU A 834 46.86 -19.26 -21.61
CA LEU A 834 45.82 -19.73 -22.53
C LEU A 834 44.96 -20.83 -21.90
N ALA A 835 45.57 -21.80 -21.23
CA ALA A 835 44.85 -22.86 -20.53
C ALA A 835 43.95 -22.33 -19.41
N GLU A 836 44.36 -21.28 -18.68
CA GLU A 836 43.54 -20.63 -17.66
C GLU A 836 42.33 -19.89 -18.27
N VAL A 837 42.54 -19.15 -19.38
CA VAL A 837 41.47 -18.48 -20.14
C VAL A 837 40.47 -19.50 -20.71
N PHE A 838 40.95 -20.61 -21.26
CA PHE A 838 40.08 -21.70 -21.73
C PHE A 838 39.38 -22.44 -20.58
N ARG A 839 40.00 -22.58 -19.40
CA ARG A 839 39.33 -23.13 -18.20
C ARG A 839 38.19 -22.26 -17.72
N LEU A 840 38.39 -20.94 -17.67
CA LEU A 840 37.36 -19.98 -17.27
C LEU A 840 36.18 -19.99 -18.25
N ARG A 841 36.46 -20.02 -19.57
CA ARG A 841 35.43 -20.17 -20.61
C ARG A 841 34.67 -21.48 -20.49
N ASN A 842 35.35 -22.62 -20.31
CA ASN A 842 34.67 -23.92 -20.13
C ASN A 842 33.81 -23.96 -18.86
N ALA A 843 34.26 -23.33 -17.77
CA ALA A 843 33.47 -23.20 -16.55
C ALA A 843 32.25 -22.29 -16.73
N GLN A 844 32.35 -21.20 -17.50
CA GLN A 844 31.22 -20.30 -17.80
C GLN A 844 30.24 -20.92 -18.81
N HIS A 845 30.71 -21.54 -19.89
CA HIS A 845 29.86 -22.31 -20.83
C HIS A 845 29.09 -23.41 -20.12
N SER A 846 29.73 -24.11 -19.17
CA SER A 846 29.04 -25.08 -18.30
C SER A 846 27.96 -24.42 -17.43
N ARG A 847 28.18 -23.20 -16.92
CA ARG A 847 27.20 -22.44 -16.12
C ARG A 847 26.04 -21.93 -16.97
N ASN A 848 26.29 -21.43 -18.18
CA ASN A 848 25.24 -20.97 -19.09
C ASN A 848 24.39 -22.14 -19.59
N LYS A 849 25.00 -23.24 -20.02
CA LYS A 849 24.28 -24.48 -20.36
C LYS A 849 23.47 -25.03 -19.17
N LYS A 850 23.99 -24.89 -17.93
CA LYS A 850 23.25 -25.24 -16.71
C LYS A 850 22.10 -24.28 -16.41
N LYS A 851 22.23 -22.99 -16.76
CA LYS A 851 21.16 -21.98 -16.64
C LYS A 851 20.05 -22.24 -17.66
N GLU A 852 20.39 -22.49 -18.92
CA GLU A 852 19.46 -22.83 -20.00
C GLU A 852 18.70 -24.13 -19.71
N THR A 853 19.40 -25.21 -19.33
CA THR A 853 18.74 -26.47 -18.95
C THR A 853 17.82 -26.33 -17.74
N LYS A 854 18.16 -25.42 -16.80
CA LYS A 854 17.29 -25.08 -15.67
C LYS A 854 16.07 -24.29 -16.11
N GLN A 855 16.23 -23.27 -16.96
CA GLN A 855 15.13 -22.48 -17.53
C GLN A 855 14.19 -23.35 -18.37
N ALA A 856 14.75 -24.24 -19.21
CA ALA A 856 14.00 -25.23 -19.98
C ALA A 856 13.12 -26.11 -19.09
N LYS A 857 13.72 -26.66 -18.01
CA LYS A 857 12.99 -27.44 -17.02
C LYS A 857 11.89 -26.62 -16.35
N GLU A 858 12.18 -25.39 -15.95
CA GLU A 858 11.22 -24.50 -15.29
C GLU A 858 10.04 -24.16 -16.21
N ASN A 859 10.28 -23.93 -17.50
CA ASN A 859 9.23 -23.68 -18.50
C ASN A 859 8.30 -24.89 -18.66
N VAL A 860 8.86 -26.11 -18.79
CA VAL A 860 8.06 -27.35 -18.87
C VAL A 860 7.25 -27.56 -17.58
N VAL A 861 7.85 -27.36 -16.41
CA VAL A 861 7.16 -27.49 -15.12
C VAL A 861 6.03 -26.45 -14.98
N ASN A 862 6.27 -25.21 -15.40
CA ASN A 862 5.26 -24.15 -15.37
C ASN A 862 4.11 -24.46 -16.32
N PHE A 863 4.39 -24.97 -17.52
CA PHE A 863 3.35 -25.40 -18.46
C PHE A 863 2.51 -26.55 -17.90
N LYS A 864 3.14 -27.58 -17.32
CA LYS A 864 2.43 -28.67 -16.64
C LYS A 864 1.54 -28.17 -15.50
N ASN A 865 1.99 -27.20 -14.69
CA ASN A 865 1.15 -26.59 -13.66
C ASN A 865 -0.08 -25.88 -14.24
N ARG A 866 0.05 -25.19 -15.39
CA ARG A 866 -1.09 -24.55 -16.06
C ARG A 866 -2.08 -25.57 -16.61
N VAL A 867 -1.60 -26.67 -17.19
CA VAL A 867 -2.45 -27.79 -17.61
C VAL A 867 -3.15 -28.44 -16.41
N LEU A 868 -2.46 -28.58 -15.28
CA LEU A 868 -3.09 -29.05 -14.04
C LEU A 868 -4.19 -28.11 -13.54
N ASP A 869 -4.08 -26.78 -13.76
CA ASP A 869 -5.17 -25.85 -13.45
C ASP A 869 -6.39 -26.07 -14.38
N LEU A 870 -6.17 -26.37 -15.67
CA LEU A 870 -7.25 -26.74 -16.60
C LEU A 870 -7.92 -28.04 -16.16
N ILE A 871 -7.15 -29.06 -15.80
CA ILE A 871 -7.65 -30.35 -15.31
C ILE A 871 -8.41 -30.17 -13.98
N GLU A 872 -7.85 -29.40 -13.03
CA GLU A 872 -8.54 -29.09 -11.76
C GLU A 872 -9.87 -28.39 -12.03
N SER A 873 -9.90 -27.42 -12.96
CA SER A 873 -11.13 -26.74 -13.35
C SER A 873 -12.15 -27.67 -14.02
N TYR A 874 -11.71 -28.60 -14.89
CA TYR A 874 -12.58 -29.62 -15.48
C TYR A 874 -13.21 -30.49 -14.40
N LEU A 875 -12.39 -31.03 -13.50
CA LEU A 875 -12.83 -31.89 -12.40
C LEU A 875 -13.76 -31.14 -11.44
N ASP A 876 -13.63 -29.82 -11.32
CA ASP A 876 -14.47 -28.99 -10.47
C ASP A 876 -15.84 -28.68 -11.07
N HIS A 877 -15.94 -28.43 -12.38
CA HIS A 877 -17.20 -28.06 -13.05
C HIS A 877 -17.94 -29.27 -13.65
N GLN A 878 -17.22 -30.27 -14.15
CA GLN A 878 -17.76 -31.45 -14.85
C GLN A 878 -17.75 -32.72 -13.98
N ARG A 879 -18.03 -32.59 -12.68
CA ARG A 879 -18.02 -33.71 -11.72
C ARG A 879 -18.98 -34.85 -12.04
N GLN A 880 -20.02 -34.61 -12.83
CA GLN A 880 -20.99 -35.65 -13.18
C GLN A 880 -20.69 -36.28 -14.54
N ASN A 881 -19.76 -35.70 -15.31
CA ASN A 881 -19.33 -36.23 -16.59
C ASN A 881 -18.49 -37.49 -16.36
N PRO A 882 -18.82 -38.63 -17.00
CA PRO A 882 -18.06 -39.86 -16.83
C PRO A 882 -16.62 -39.75 -17.35
N LEU A 883 -16.34 -38.84 -18.29
CA LEU A 883 -14.99 -38.57 -18.79
C LEU A 883 -14.02 -38.10 -17.68
N ALA A 884 -14.52 -37.52 -16.59
CA ALA A 884 -13.71 -37.14 -15.44
C ALA A 884 -12.99 -38.34 -14.79
N LEU A 885 -13.49 -39.57 -14.97
CA LEU A 885 -12.83 -40.77 -14.45
C LEU A 885 -11.55 -41.13 -15.23
N HIS A 886 -11.49 -40.83 -16.52
CA HIS A 886 -10.30 -41.09 -17.33
C HIS A 886 -9.11 -40.23 -16.93
N LEU A 887 -9.32 -39.13 -16.21
CA LEU A 887 -8.24 -38.27 -15.70
C LEU A 887 -7.57 -38.83 -14.43
N ILE A 888 -8.15 -39.85 -13.79
CA ILE A 888 -7.61 -40.41 -12.54
C ILE A 888 -6.27 -41.11 -12.76
N VAL A 889 -6.18 -42.00 -13.76
CA VAL A 889 -4.97 -42.77 -14.05
C VAL A 889 -3.83 -41.86 -14.51
N PRO A 890 -4.01 -40.94 -15.47
CA PRO A 890 -2.96 -40.01 -15.88
C PRO A 890 -2.42 -39.13 -14.75
N LEU A 891 -3.26 -38.72 -13.79
CA LEU A 891 -2.81 -37.95 -12.63
C LEU A 891 -2.00 -38.80 -11.63
N LEU A 892 -2.33 -40.09 -11.49
CA LEU A 892 -1.52 -41.03 -10.70
C LEU A 892 -0.17 -41.30 -11.37
N GLU A 893 -0.17 -41.53 -12.68
CA GLU A 893 1.03 -41.73 -13.49
C GLU A 893 1.94 -40.50 -13.45
N LEU A 894 1.39 -39.28 -13.56
CA LEU A 894 2.14 -38.03 -13.37
C LEU A 894 2.81 -38.01 -11.98
N ALA A 895 2.07 -38.33 -10.91
CA ALA A 895 2.61 -38.29 -9.56
C ALA A 895 3.73 -39.32 -9.31
N ARG A 896 3.80 -40.37 -10.12
CA ARG A 896 4.88 -41.38 -10.08
C ARG A 896 6.06 -41.01 -10.98
N THR A 897 5.80 -40.52 -12.20
CA THR A 897 6.82 -40.33 -13.25
C THR A 897 7.55 -39.01 -13.16
N THR A 898 6.94 -37.98 -12.56
CA THR A 898 7.57 -36.66 -12.42
C THR A 898 8.79 -36.69 -11.52
N ARG A 899 9.84 -35.97 -11.92
CA ARG A 899 11.04 -35.75 -11.08
C ARG A 899 10.88 -34.56 -10.14
N THR A 900 9.78 -33.81 -10.28
CA THR A 900 9.53 -32.56 -9.55
C THR A 900 8.48 -32.79 -8.47
N GLN A 901 8.89 -32.73 -7.20
CA GLN A 901 8.03 -33.00 -6.04
C GLN A 901 6.76 -32.12 -6.01
N GLN A 902 6.86 -30.87 -6.46
CA GLN A 902 5.73 -29.94 -6.54
C GLN A 902 4.60 -30.48 -7.44
N LEU A 903 4.93 -31.01 -8.63
CA LEU A 903 3.95 -31.57 -9.56
C LEU A 903 3.31 -32.84 -9.00
N ALA A 904 4.11 -33.70 -8.36
CA ALA A 904 3.61 -34.92 -7.72
C ALA A 904 2.61 -34.61 -6.60
N HIS A 905 2.95 -33.63 -5.74
CA HIS A 905 2.06 -33.22 -4.66
C HIS A 905 0.77 -32.60 -5.21
N ARG A 906 0.88 -31.72 -6.21
CA ARG A 906 -0.27 -31.07 -6.85
C ARG A 906 -1.23 -32.07 -7.50
N GLY A 907 -0.72 -33.07 -8.23
CA GLY A 907 -1.54 -34.14 -8.80
C GLY A 907 -2.30 -34.92 -7.72
N CYS A 908 -1.63 -35.30 -6.63
CA CYS A 908 -2.27 -35.96 -5.49
C CYS A 908 -3.32 -35.08 -4.79
N GLU A 909 -3.06 -33.78 -4.64
CA GLU A 909 -4.01 -32.81 -4.06
C GLU A 909 -5.27 -32.66 -4.90
N ILE A 910 -5.14 -32.57 -6.23
CA ILE A 910 -6.27 -32.47 -7.17
C ILE A 910 -7.16 -33.71 -7.03
N LEU A 911 -6.55 -34.90 -7.02
CA LEU A 911 -7.26 -36.16 -6.79
C LEU A 911 -7.96 -36.17 -5.42
N GLN A 912 -7.28 -35.77 -4.34
CA GLN A 912 -7.89 -35.67 -3.01
C GLN A 912 -9.07 -34.70 -2.95
N LYS A 913 -8.96 -33.51 -3.58
CA LYS A 913 -10.07 -32.55 -3.68
C LYS A 913 -11.26 -33.15 -4.42
N PHE A 914 -11.00 -33.82 -5.55
CA PHE A 914 -12.02 -34.51 -6.32
C PHE A 914 -12.72 -35.61 -5.49
N TYR A 915 -11.97 -36.39 -4.70
CA TYR A 915 -12.53 -37.40 -3.80
C TYR A 915 -13.38 -36.81 -2.68
N ASN A 916 -12.84 -35.82 -1.96
CA ASN A 916 -13.52 -35.19 -0.83
C ASN A 916 -14.84 -34.53 -1.24
N ARG A 917 -14.88 -33.92 -2.42
CA ARG A 917 -16.09 -33.27 -2.97
C ARG A 917 -17.14 -34.26 -3.46
N ARG A 918 -16.77 -35.53 -3.72
CA ARG A 918 -17.70 -36.61 -4.10
C ARG A 918 -18.20 -37.45 -2.91
N LYS A 919 -17.64 -37.25 -1.70
CA LYS A 919 -18.04 -38.00 -0.50
C LYS A 919 -19.43 -37.56 -0.02
N GLY A 920 -20.46 -38.35 -0.35
CA GLY A 920 -21.83 -38.18 0.21
C GLY A 920 -22.94 -37.80 -0.77
N LEU A 921 -22.68 -37.68 -2.08
CA LEU A 921 -23.73 -37.50 -3.09
C LEU A 921 -24.30 -38.85 -3.55
N ASN A 922 -25.63 -38.97 -3.67
CA ASN A 922 -26.29 -40.10 -4.34
C ASN A 922 -25.87 -40.08 -5.82
N MET A 923 -25.02 -41.04 -6.19
CA MET A 923 -24.34 -41.11 -7.47
C MET A 923 -25.27 -41.64 -8.57
N THR A 924 -25.59 -40.80 -9.54
CA THR A 924 -26.07 -41.24 -10.86
C THR A 924 -25.24 -40.50 -11.91
N PHE A 925 -24.51 -41.22 -12.76
CA PHE A 925 -23.96 -40.64 -13.97
C PHE A 925 -25.12 -40.24 -14.89
N VAL A 926 -25.01 -39.08 -15.53
CA VAL A 926 -25.97 -38.67 -16.54
C VAL A 926 -25.80 -39.59 -17.75
N ASP A 927 -26.91 -40.15 -18.25
CA ASP A 927 -27.01 -41.00 -19.44
C ASP A 927 -26.19 -40.40 -20.61
N GLY A 928 -25.00 -40.97 -20.80
CA GLY A 928 -23.99 -40.46 -21.72
C GLY A 928 -22.93 -41.50 -22.01
N GLY A 929 -23.34 -42.66 -22.55
CA GLY A 929 -22.48 -43.59 -23.29
C GLY A 929 -21.36 -44.34 -22.54
N PHE A 930 -21.11 -44.07 -21.26
CA PHE A 930 -20.08 -44.78 -20.50
C PHE A 930 -20.57 -46.15 -20.05
N SER A 931 -19.92 -47.23 -20.49
CA SER A 931 -20.25 -48.57 -20.02
C SER A 931 -19.75 -48.77 -18.59
N ASN A 932 -20.45 -49.57 -17.79
CA ASN A 932 -19.89 -50.09 -16.53
C ASN A 932 -18.54 -50.78 -16.77
N ASP A 933 -18.33 -51.34 -17.96
CA ASP A 933 -17.08 -51.98 -18.38
C ASP A 933 -15.90 -51.01 -18.44
N ASP A 934 -16.10 -49.77 -18.91
CA ASP A 934 -15.04 -48.76 -19.02
C ASP A 934 -14.59 -48.31 -17.62
N ALA A 935 -15.53 -48.16 -16.69
CA ALA A 935 -15.22 -47.85 -15.30
C ALA A 935 -14.52 -49.02 -14.57
N ILE A 936 -14.85 -50.27 -14.91
CA ILE A 936 -14.11 -51.45 -14.43
C ILE A 936 -12.69 -51.47 -15.00
N GLN A 937 -12.49 -51.11 -16.27
CA GLN A 937 -11.17 -51.00 -16.87
C GLN A 937 -10.32 -49.92 -16.19
N VAL A 938 -10.89 -48.75 -15.90
CA VAL A 938 -10.20 -47.69 -15.13
C VAL A 938 -9.83 -48.21 -13.73
N LEU A 939 -10.68 -49.00 -13.08
CA LEU A 939 -10.37 -49.61 -11.78
C LEU A 939 -9.21 -50.60 -11.89
N GLN A 940 -9.15 -51.42 -12.94
CA GLN A 940 -8.03 -52.31 -13.19
C GLN A 940 -6.73 -51.53 -13.39
N SER A 941 -6.75 -50.47 -14.21
CA SER A 941 -5.59 -49.61 -14.43
C SER A 941 -5.08 -48.92 -13.15
N ILE A 942 -5.98 -48.49 -12.25
CA ILE A 942 -5.58 -47.95 -10.93
C ILE A 942 -4.84 -49.02 -10.11
N HIS A 943 -5.30 -50.27 -10.14
CA HIS A 943 -4.68 -51.37 -9.41
C HIS A 943 -3.34 -51.80 -10.01
N ASP A 944 -3.20 -51.76 -11.34
CA ASP A 944 -1.93 -51.98 -12.03
C ASP A 944 -0.92 -50.87 -11.70
N GLU A 945 -1.35 -49.61 -11.74
CA GLU A 945 -0.52 -48.46 -11.38
C GLU A 945 -0.11 -48.50 -9.90
N ALA A 946 -1.02 -48.88 -8.99
CA ALA A 946 -0.73 -49.04 -7.56
C ALA A 946 0.30 -50.15 -7.26
N CYS A 947 0.41 -51.17 -8.12
CA CYS A 947 1.47 -52.18 -7.99
C CYS A 947 2.86 -51.62 -8.33
N THR A 948 2.95 -50.52 -9.07
CA THR A 948 4.25 -49.95 -9.44
C THR A 948 4.90 -49.23 -8.25
N LYS A 949 6.23 -49.34 -8.09
CA LYS A 949 6.95 -48.71 -6.98
C LYS A 949 6.82 -47.18 -7.03
N ALA A 950 6.17 -46.59 -6.03
CA ALA A 950 5.90 -45.16 -5.95
C ALA A 950 5.99 -44.61 -4.51
N SER A 951 5.71 -43.32 -4.32
CA SER A 951 5.69 -42.67 -3.00
C SER A 951 4.47 -43.10 -2.16
N ASN A 952 4.58 -42.99 -0.83
CA ASN A 952 3.44 -43.25 0.08
C ASN A 952 2.23 -42.35 -0.23
N ALA A 953 2.46 -41.12 -0.72
CA ALA A 953 1.41 -40.18 -1.10
C ALA A 953 0.64 -40.66 -2.35
N HIS A 954 1.34 -41.14 -3.37
CA HIS A 954 0.76 -41.74 -4.56
C HIS A 954 -0.08 -42.98 -4.20
N LEU A 955 0.46 -43.88 -3.39
CA LEU A 955 -0.25 -45.10 -2.97
C LEU A 955 -1.53 -44.79 -2.17
N LYS A 956 -1.50 -43.75 -1.34
CA LYS A 956 -2.70 -43.26 -0.64
C LYS A 956 -3.72 -42.66 -1.61
N ALA A 957 -3.28 -41.89 -2.61
CA ALA A 957 -4.17 -41.35 -3.63
C ALA A 957 -4.80 -42.47 -4.47
N ALA A 958 -4.04 -43.49 -4.87
CA ALA A 958 -4.53 -44.65 -5.60
C ALA A 958 -5.55 -45.47 -4.78
N SER A 959 -5.30 -45.64 -3.47
CA SER A 959 -6.26 -46.27 -2.54
C SER A 959 -7.57 -45.49 -2.48
N GLN A 960 -7.51 -44.17 -2.34
CA GLN A 960 -8.71 -43.34 -2.32
C GLN A 960 -9.46 -43.35 -3.67
N ALA A 961 -8.71 -43.40 -4.78
CA ALA A 961 -9.24 -43.52 -6.14
C ALA A 961 -10.05 -44.81 -6.31
N SER A 962 -9.47 -45.94 -5.90
CA SER A 962 -10.11 -47.25 -6.02
C SER A 962 -11.37 -47.33 -5.16
N ILE A 963 -11.35 -46.81 -3.93
CA ILE A 963 -12.52 -46.74 -3.04
C ILE A 963 -13.64 -45.84 -3.61
N LEU A 964 -13.30 -44.72 -4.24
CA LEU A 964 -14.31 -43.88 -4.90
C LEU A 964 -14.98 -44.65 -6.05
N LEU A 965 -14.16 -45.21 -6.95
CA LEU A 965 -14.65 -45.85 -8.17
C LEU A 965 -15.47 -47.10 -7.87
N LEU A 966 -15.07 -47.91 -6.90
CA LEU A 966 -15.89 -49.05 -6.46
C LEU A 966 -17.20 -48.61 -5.82
N THR A 967 -17.21 -47.50 -5.06
CA THR A 967 -18.45 -47.00 -4.43
C THR A 967 -19.43 -46.54 -5.50
N VAL A 968 -18.90 -45.90 -6.54
CA VAL A 968 -19.65 -45.45 -7.70
C VAL A 968 -20.20 -46.62 -8.51
N LEU A 969 -19.39 -47.63 -8.81
CA LEU A 969 -19.78 -48.84 -9.55
C LEU A 969 -20.87 -49.66 -8.82
N VAL A 970 -20.75 -49.79 -7.50
CA VAL A 970 -21.71 -50.54 -6.66
C VAL A 970 -23.03 -49.78 -6.50
N ASN A 971 -22.99 -48.45 -6.42
CA ASN A 971 -24.21 -47.64 -6.41
C ASN A 971 -24.93 -47.64 -7.77
N ALA A 972 -24.19 -47.78 -8.88
CA ALA A 972 -24.75 -47.87 -10.23
C ALA A 972 -25.42 -49.23 -10.49
N ASP A 973 -24.72 -50.33 -10.18
CA ASP A 973 -25.29 -51.68 -10.22
C ASP A 973 -24.63 -52.58 -9.14
N PRO A 974 -25.41 -53.08 -8.16
CA PRO A 974 -24.92 -54.01 -7.14
C PRO A 974 -24.29 -55.30 -7.71
N SER A 975 -24.61 -55.70 -8.95
CA SER A 975 -24.06 -56.89 -9.60
C SER A 975 -22.54 -56.78 -9.86
N ASN A 976 -22.01 -55.56 -9.97
CA ASN A 976 -20.59 -55.27 -10.20
C ASN A 976 -19.66 -55.70 -9.04
N ILE A 977 -20.21 -55.98 -7.85
CA ILE A 977 -19.42 -56.35 -6.67
C ILE A 977 -18.55 -57.59 -6.91
N GLY A 978 -19.02 -58.55 -7.73
CA GLY A 978 -18.26 -59.76 -8.06
C GLY A 978 -16.95 -59.45 -8.78
N ALA A 979 -17.03 -58.60 -9.82
CA ALA A 979 -15.86 -58.18 -10.59
C ALA A 979 -14.87 -57.35 -9.74
N ILE A 980 -15.38 -56.48 -8.87
CA ILE A 980 -14.55 -55.66 -7.96
C ILE A 980 -13.78 -56.56 -6.99
N VAL A 981 -14.43 -57.55 -6.38
CA VAL A 981 -13.78 -58.50 -5.47
C VAL A 981 -12.69 -59.29 -6.19
N GLU A 982 -12.92 -59.69 -7.43
CA GLU A 982 -11.93 -60.39 -8.25
C GLU A 982 -10.71 -59.51 -8.55
N ILE A 983 -10.90 -58.22 -8.84
CA ILE A 983 -9.79 -57.27 -9.04
C ILE A 983 -8.95 -57.14 -7.77
N TYR A 984 -9.57 -56.90 -6.61
CA TYR A 984 -8.85 -56.81 -5.33
C TYR A 984 -8.16 -58.12 -4.95
N ALA A 985 -8.77 -59.28 -5.24
CA ALA A 985 -8.16 -60.59 -5.01
C ALA A 985 -6.94 -60.80 -5.92
N THR A 986 -7.03 -60.39 -7.19
CA THR A 986 -5.93 -60.46 -8.16
C THR A 986 -4.77 -59.56 -7.72
N THR A 987 -5.04 -58.33 -7.30
CA THR A 987 -4.02 -57.42 -6.75
C THR A 987 -3.38 -57.98 -5.48
N ARG A 988 -4.17 -58.61 -4.60
CA ARG A 988 -3.66 -59.26 -3.38
C ARG A 988 -2.78 -60.47 -3.72
N LEU A 989 -3.13 -61.23 -4.75
CA LEU A 989 -2.31 -62.32 -5.26
C LEU A 989 -0.98 -61.80 -5.80
N ARG A 990 -1.01 -60.77 -6.65
CA ARG A 990 0.19 -60.14 -7.22
C ARG A 990 1.12 -59.57 -6.15
N GLN A 991 0.58 -58.96 -5.09
CA GLN A 991 1.36 -58.52 -3.93
C GLN A 991 2.15 -59.67 -3.25
N LEU A 992 1.61 -60.90 -3.26
CA LEU A 992 2.23 -62.07 -2.63
C LEU A 992 3.17 -62.84 -3.56
N THR A 993 2.96 -62.77 -4.88
CA THR A 993 3.69 -63.56 -5.87
C THR A 993 4.74 -62.77 -6.65
N GLU A 994 4.54 -61.47 -6.88
CA GLU A 994 5.38 -60.63 -7.72
C GLU A 994 6.24 -59.68 -6.86
N LYS A 995 7.58 -59.71 -7.03
CA LYS A 995 8.50 -58.80 -6.32
C LYS A 995 8.34 -57.33 -6.72
N GLN A 996 7.74 -57.07 -7.87
CA GLN A 996 7.53 -55.72 -8.41
C GLN A 996 6.32 -55.03 -7.78
N CYS A 997 5.31 -55.78 -7.31
CA CYS A 997 4.11 -55.22 -6.69
C CYS A 997 4.31 -54.90 -5.20
N GLN A 998 4.68 -53.66 -4.88
CA GLN A 998 4.96 -53.21 -3.50
C GLN A 998 3.81 -52.38 -2.89
N ILE A 999 2.62 -52.96 -2.80
CA ILE A 999 1.46 -52.29 -2.18
C ILE A 999 1.55 -52.40 -0.64
N PRO A 1000 1.33 -51.30 0.12
CA PRO A 1000 1.33 -51.33 1.58
C PRO A 1000 0.05 -51.99 2.13
N SER A 1001 0.13 -52.53 3.36
CA SER A 1001 -1.04 -53.14 4.04
C SER A 1001 -2.20 -52.15 4.27
N SER A 1002 -1.91 -50.85 4.31
CA SER A 1002 -2.90 -49.78 4.45
C SER A 1002 -3.91 -49.74 3.29
N PHE A 1003 -3.49 -50.04 2.06
CA PHE A 1003 -4.38 -50.07 0.87
C PHE A 1003 -5.52 -51.08 1.06
N PHE A 1004 -5.19 -52.30 1.50
CA PHE A 1004 -6.19 -53.34 1.78
C PHE A 1004 -6.98 -53.08 3.07
N THR A 1005 -6.44 -52.29 4.00
CA THR A 1005 -7.14 -51.90 5.22
C THR A 1005 -8.30 -50.95 4.89
N GLU A 1006 -8.10 -50.00 3.98
CA GLU A 1006 -9.17 -49.11 3.49
C GLU A 1006 -10.28 -49.89 2.78
N TRP A 1007 -9.90 -50.84 1.92
CA TRP A 1007 -10.86 -51.77 1.29
C TRP A 1007 -11.68 -52.56 2.31
N ASN A 1008 -11.03 -53.18 3.30
CA ASN A 1008 -11.73 -53.95 4.33
C ASN A 1008 -12.69 -53.08 5.16
N ASN A 1009 -12.29 -51.84 5.48
CA ASN A 1009 -13.16 -50.87 6.18
C ASN A 1009 -14.38 -50.51 5.32
N TRP A 1010 -14.19 -50.33 4.02
CA TRP A 1010 -15.29 -50.12 3.10
C TRP A 1010 -16.20 -51.36 3.05
N CYS A 1011 -15.67 -52.59 2.94
CA CYS A 1011 -16.47 -53.81 2.94
C CYS A 1011 -17.34 -53.95 4.20
N GLN A 1012 -16.82 -53.57 5.38
CA GLN A 1012 -17.58 -53.61 6.62
C GLN A 1012 -18.80 -52.68 6.57
N THR A 1013 -18.61 -51.44 6.08
CA THR A 1013 -19.70 -50.47 5.95
C THR A 1013 -20.66 -50.80 4.80
N ALA A 1014 -20.17 -51.37 3.70
CA ALA A 1014 -20.99 -51.78 2.56
C ALA A 1014 -21.84 -53.02 2.85
N ARG A 1015 -21.35 -53.94 3.70
CA ARG A 1015 -22.09 -55.15 4.12
C ARG A 1015 -23.45 -54.80 4.72
N GLU A 1016 -23.54 -53.73 5.50
CA GLU A 1016 -24.81 -53.26 6.10
C GLU A 1016 -25.84 -52.82 5.05
N LYS A 1017 -25.39 -52.40 3.85
CA LYS A 1017 -26.24 -51.89 2.76
C LYS A 1017 -26.53 -52.91 1.67
N LEU A 1018 -25.60 -53.84 1.40
CA LEU A 1018 -25.70 -54.83 0.32
C LEU A 1018 -26.28 -56.17 0.77
N ALA A 1019 -26.26 -56.48 2.07
CA ALA A 1019 -26.83 -57.71 2.63
C ALA A 1019 -28.27 -57.52 3.17
N ALA A 1020 -28.83 -56.31 3.04
CA ALA A 1020 -30.23 -55.99 3.30
C ALA A 1020 -31.03 -56.12 2.00
#